data_AF-A0A1V5DME0-F1
#
_entry.id   AF-A0A1V5DME0-F1
#
_cell.length_a   1.000
_cell.length_b   1.000
_cell.length_c   1.000
_cell.angle_alpha   90.00
_cell.angle_beta   90.00
_cell.angle_gamma   90.00
#
_symmetry.space_group_name_H-M   'P 1'
#
loop_
_entity.id
_entity.type
_entity.pdbx_description
1 polymer ?
#
loop_
_entity_poly.entity_id
_entity_poly.type
_entity_poly.pdbx_seq_one_letter_code
_entity_poly.pdbx_strand_id
1 'polypeptide(L)'
;MKCPKCQFDNTDDAQFCNECGFPLEQACPKCGKTNRAGSKFCKGCGQAFVVPSTEIPKHLKDTPPPSLTDGERKYVTVLFCDLSGYTAMSERLDPEEVKEIMGRVFGEIAQVVVRYEGFIEKFVGDAVMALFGVPKAHEDDPVRAIRAAREIHEVIRGISPSLEKRIRRPVTMHTGINTGLVVTGEINLEKGTHGVLGDTVNTAARLLGLAKPDEILVGPETWHQVEGYFTFESLDAVAVKGKTERIRPYKVLSPREAPTKTHRLSGLRAELIGRRAETAQLQEAVQNLKQGKGSIISIVGDAGTGKSRLIEEFKSSLSSHKIQWREGHCYAYAQNIPYFPLIDLFSRAWQIEEGDSSETVRRKIDSGIRYLLGNEEGVIPYIGMLYSLSYPEIEGISPELGKSRLYTGVQSILSALTRRSPTVICLEDLHWADSSSIGLLQFILRDYQLPSVFLCAYRPPFRLFTSQQLSGLSKVYSEIKLQDLSVSEAKNMVESLLKTKAIPSELENFIQTRVEGNPFYLEEAINSLIESHTLIRDNGSWKLTKQVSEAIIPSTVQGIIISRLDRLEREAKRILQEASVIGRAFFYEILKRITDLRDVVDKSLNSLESLDFIRARTVQPDLEYIFKHALTQEVVYNGLLKKERQALHERIGLVMEQLFHDRLPEFYETLAYHYKQGQSLLKAVDYLVKAGTKSFNRYALDASHACFNEAYDLLSNKSDRTSKEEKLLIDLIIHWGYIYHNRADYAGLIKLFKTHEALVESHADKEHLVMFYGWLGFALSRRDVPADGYRYMHKALQIAEEIGDRKGVGYNCMWLTQVCADMGRLEEATLFGERARETVKYFESDQYLFRRTFYNSAYTYWTKGDVKKTLEYGQVLFDYGSRYSDLRSIALHYAAMGQGRLSAGDLQSAIEFCKKAVQVSPDPTISHGVKALLGMSYLAAGQLKEAQSTLEEVIEQSEKLGFEWVGAISQAMKGMVLIAQGDLNRGMDLYEKANQVFFENKNLYRYALGNYSVGKIYSRLAQGGEEKRNFSFLMRNIGFLIKNLPSAHEKAEEHLNIAIETAGEIGAKGILGQAYLELGRLHKARGKMGKARECLTHSIETFETCEADVFLKQAGDALTELG
;
A
#
# COMPACT_ATOMS: atom_id res chain seq x y z
N MET A 1 -27.62 -35.70 51.31
CA MET A 1 -26.96 -34.56 50.62
C MET A 1 -27.94 -33.56 49.99
N LYS A 2 -27.71 -32.24 50.14
CA LYS A 2 -28.56 -31.19 49.54
C LYS A 2 -28.26 -30.92 48.06
N CYS A 3 -29.31 -30.78 47.24
CA CYS A 3 -29.17 -30.43 45.83
C CYS A 3 -28.65 -28.99 45.66
N PRO A 4 -27.61 -28.73 44.86
CA PRO A 4 -27.09 -27.37 44.67
C PRO A 4 -28.05 -26.46 43.90
N LYS A 5 -29.02 -27.02 43.17
CA LYS A 5 -30.00 -26.26 42.37
C LYS A 5 -31.28 -25.93 43.15
N CYS A 6 -31.85 -26.88 43.89
CA CYS A 6 -33.14 -26.66 44.60
C CYS A 6 -33.06 -26.83 46.13
N GLN A 7 -31.88 -27.13 46.69
CA GLN A 7 -31.63 -27.33 48.13
C GLN A 7 -32.37 -28.51 48.80
N PHE A 8 -33.08 -29.36 48.03
CA PHE A 8 -33.75 -30.57 48.55
C PHE A 8 -32.75 -31.60 49.10
N ASP A 9 -33.08 -32.26 50.21
CA ASP A 9 -32.25 -33.30 50.84
C ASP A 9 -32.46 -34.67 50.17
N ASN A 10 -31.41 -35.18 49.55
CA ASN A 10 -31.37 -36.49 48.88
C ASN A 10 -30.58 -37.50 49.72
N THR A 11 -30.78 -38.79 49.50
CA THR A 11 -29.94 -39.84 50.12
C THR A 11 -28.51 -39.77 49.58
N ASP A 12 -27.54 -40.27 50.33
CA ASP A 12 -26.11 -40.11 50.00
C ASP A 12 -25.64 -40.98 48.80
N ASP A 13 -26.48 -41.90 48.35
CA ASP A 13 -26.31 -42.76 47.18
C ASP A 13 -27.06 -42.24 45.92
N ALA A 14 -27.81 -41.14 46.03
CA ALA A 14 -28.59 -40.59 44.93
C ALA A 14 -27.71 -39.89 43.88
N GLN A 15 -27.71 -40.39 42.63
CA GLN A 15 -26.96 -39.80 41.51
C GLN A 15 -27.62 -38.55 40.91
N PHE A 16 -28.94 -38.40 41.09
CA PHE A 16 -29.73 -37.26 40.66
C PHE A 16 -30.61 -36.78 41.81
N CYS A 17 -31.01 -35.51 41.80
CA CYS A 17 -31.93 -34.99 42.79
C CYS A 17 -33.33 -35.58 42.58
N ASN A 18 -33.90 -36.18 43.63
CA ASN A 18 -35.22 -36.80 43.63
C ASN A 18 -36.38 -35.79 43.40
N GLU A 19 -36.12 -34.49 43.56
CA GLU A 19 -37.12 -33.43 43.37
C GLU A 19 -37.00 -32.76 41.99
N CYS A 20 -35.79 -32.39 41.55
CA CYS A 20 -35.60 -31.58 40.32
C CYS A 20 -34.79 -32.25 39.22
N GLY A 21 -34.35 -33.50 39.40
CA GLY A 21 -33.58 -34.27 38.42
C GLY A 21 -32.16 -33.77 38.16
N PHE A 22 -31.66 -32.79 38.91
CA PHE A 22 -30.30 -32.26 38.72
C PHE A 22 -29.24 -33.32 39.09
N PRO A 23 -28.24 -33.59 38.24
CA PRO A 23 -27.18 -34.55 38.54
C PRO A 23 -26.37 -34.09 39.76
N LEU A 24 -26.28 -34.95 40.78
CA LEU A 24 -25.61 -34.67 42.04
C LEU A 24 -24.13 -35.09 42.04
N GLU A 25 -23.70 -35.76 40.96
CA GLU A 25 -22.33 -36.21 40.73
C GLU A 25 -21.80 -35.68 39.38
N GLN A 26 -20.50 -35.41 39.33
CA GLN A 26 -19.76 -34.99 38.14
C GLN A 26 -18.45 -35.76 38.01
N ALA A 27 -18.11 -36.21 36.81
CA ALA A 27 -16.82 -36.86 36.56
C ALA A 27 -15.72 -35.81 36.32
N CYS A 28 -14.53 -36.06 36.85
CA CYS A 28 -13.38 -35.19 36.60
C CYS A 28 -12.92 -35.31 35.14
N PRO A 29 -12.85 -34.20 34.37
CA PRO A 29 -12.47 -34.26 32.95
C PRO A 29 -11.02 -34.73 32.76
N LYS A 30 -10.16 -34.58 33.77
CA LYS A 30 -8.75 -35.00 33.72
C LYS A 30 -8.49 -36.46 34.12
N CYS A 31 -9.25 -37.04 35.04
CA CYS A 31 -8.94 -38.36 35.62
C CYS A 31 -10.13 -39.30 35.77
N GLY A 32 -11.32 -38.92 35.31
CA GLY A 32 -12.54 -39.74 35.33
C GLY A 32 -13.15 -39.99 36.71
N LYS A 33 -12.50 -39.60 37.81
CA LYS A 33 -13.00 -39.83 39.18
C LYS A 33 -14.34 -39.09 39.41
N THR A 34 -15.33 -39.77 40.00
CA THR A 34 -16.63 -39.18 40.36
C THR A 34 -16.51 -38.27 41.58
N ASN A 35 -16.93 -37.02 41.42
CA ASN A 35 -16.94 -35.97 42.42
C ASN A 35 -18.36 -35.47 42.65
N ARG A 36 -18.65 -34.86 43.80
CA ARG A 36 -19.97 -34.25 44.03
C ARG A 36 -20.15 -33.03 43.14
N ALA A 37 -21.33 -32.85 42.55
CA ALA A 37 -21.69 -31.66 41.79
C ALA A 37 -21.53 -30.40 42.69
N GLY A 38 -20.83 -29.37 42.17
CA GLY A 38 -20.46 -28.16 42.94
C GLY A 38 -19.10 -28.23 43.66
N SER A 39 -18.38 -29.36 43.59
CA SER A 39 -17.00 -29.46 44.07
C SER A 39 -16.11 -28.50 43.27
N LYS A 40 -15.36 -27.60 43.94
CA LYS A 40 -14.45 -26.65 43.27
C LYS A 40 -13.19 -27.31 42.70
N PHE A 41 -12.80 -28.46 43.26
CA PHE A 41 -11.64 -29.24 42.83
C PHE A 41 -11.96 -30.75 42.85
N CYS A 42 -11.26 -31.52 42.02
CA CYS A 42 -11.35 -32.97 41.99
C CYS A 42 -10.66 -33.59 43.22
N LYS A 43 -11.39 -34.42 43.98
CA LYS A 43 -10.88 -35.14 45.16
C LYS A 43 -9.80 -36.19 44.84
N GLY A 44 -9.63 -36.54 43.56
CA GLY A 44 -8.64 -37.51 43.10
C GLY A 44 -7.33 -36.90 42.59
N CYS A 45 -7.39 -35.84 41.77
CA CYS A 45 -6.21 -35.27 41.11
C CYS A 45 -6.01 -33.76 41.32
N GLY A 46 -6.86 -33.09 42.10
CA GLY A 46 -6.76 -31.67 42.41
C GLY A 46 -7.16 -30.71 41.29
N GLN A 47 -7.60 -31.21 40.12
CA GLN A 47 -8.04 -30.36 39.00
C GLN A 47 -9.23 -29.47 39.41
N ALA A 48 -9.14 -28.16 39.17
CA ALA A 48 -10.24 -27.23 39.40
C ALA A 48 -11.39 -27.47 38.43
N PHE A 49 -12.63 -27.47 38.93
CA PHE A 49 -13.84 -27.45 38.11
C PHE A 49 -14.25 -25.99 37.87
N VAL A 50 -14.47 -25.61 36.61
CA VAL A 50 -14.93 -24.26 36.25
C VAL A 50 -16.35 -24.10 36.76
N VAL A 51 -16.57 -23.24 37.76
CA VAL A 51 -17.90 -22.97 38.31
C VAL A 51 -18.53 -21.80 37.54
N PRO A 52 -19.74 -21.92 36.98
CA PRO A 52 -20.50 -20.77 36.52
C PRO A 52 -21.04 -20.01 37.75
N SER A 53 -20.58 -18.79 37.98
CA SER A 53 -21.10 -17.95 39.06
C SER A 53 -22.52 -17.50 38.75
N THR A 54 -23.50 -18.03 39.48
CA THR A 54 -24.87 -17.50 39.55
C THR A 54 -25.24 -17.23 41.01
N GLU A 55 -25.97 -16.13 41.18
CA GLU A 55 -26.66 -15.60 42.38
C GLU A 55 -25.89 -14.66 43.33
N ILE A 56 -26.19 -13.36 43.14
CA ILE A 56 -25.96 -12.24 44.06
C ILE A 56 -27.18 -12.14 45.00
N PRO A 57 -27.01 -11.90 46.32
CA PRO A 57 -28.14 -11.71 47.24
C PRO A 57 -28.95 -10.43 46.92
N LYS A 58 -30.28 -10.57 46.90
CA LYS A 58 -31.25 -9.47 46.85
C LYS A 58 -31.19 -8.68 48.15
N HIS A 59 -30.51 -7.53 48.18
CA HIS A 59 -30.90 -6.33 48.94
C HIS A 59 -29.84 -5.23 48.68
N LEU A 60 -30.11 -4.38 47.70
CA LEU A 60 -29.65 -2.99 47.51
C LEU A 60 -30.11 -2.57 46.11
N LYS A 61 -31.34 -2.05 46.03
CA LYS A 61 -31.84 -1.36 44.83
C LYS A 61 -31.21 0.03 44.81
N ASP A 62 -30.93 0.49 43.59
CA ASP A 62 -30.40 1.81 43.21
C ASP A 62 -28.86 1.92 43.10
N THR A 63 -28.27 1.09 42.24
CA THR A 63 -27.14 1.49 41.37
C THR A 63 -26.95 0.42 40.28
N PRO A 64 -26.79 0.79 38.99
CA PRO A 64 -26.51 -0.18 37.93
C PRO A 64 -25.15 -0.86 38.18
N PRO A 65 -24.94 -2.11 37.74
CA PRO A 65 -23.65 -2.79 37.89
C PRO A 65 -22.54 -2.01 37.15
N PRO A 66 -21.31 -1.93 37.67
CA PRO A 66 -20.22 -1.27 36.98
C PRO A 66 -19.94 -2.03 35.68
N SER A 67 -20.19 -1.37 34.55
CA SER A 67 -19.65 -1.77 33.26
C SER A 67 -18.12 -1.83 33.35
N LEU A 68 -17.52 -2.93 32.93
CA LEU A 68 -16.07 -3.01 32.65
C LEU A 68 -15.75 -2.00 31.52
N THR A 69 -15.40 -0.76 31.86
CA THR A 69 -14.79 0.27 30.98
C THR A 69 -14.73 1.60 31.73
N ASP A 70 -13.53 2.16 31.94
CA ASP A 70 -13.36 3.62 32.12
C ASP A 70 -11.90 4.10 31.93
N GLY A 71 -11.13 3.40 31.08
CA GLY A 71 -9.87 3.93 30.58
C GLY A 71 -10.07 4.62 29.24
N GLU A 72 -9.76 5.90 29.15
CA GLU A 72 -9.78 6.67 27.90
C GLU A 72 -8.40 7.31 27.66
N ARG A 73 -8.09 7.59 26.39
CA ARG A 73 -6.96 8.47 26.05
C ARG A 73 -7.46 9.91 26.07
N LYS A 74 -7.10 10.66 27.10
CA LYS A 74 -7.52 12.05 27.30
C LYS A 74 -6.33 12.99 27.41
N TYR A 75 -6.52 14.23 26.98
CA TYR A 75 -5.63 15.32 27.37
C TYR A 75 -5.98 15.76 28.79
N VAL A 76 -5.00 15.77 29.68
CA VAL A 76 -5.18 16.07 31.12
C VAL A 76 -4.07 17.01 31.56
N THR A 77 -4.38 17.92 32.48
CA THR A 77 -3.37 18.73 33.17
C THR A 77 -3.03 18.09 34.51
N VAL A 78 -1.76 17.78 34.71
CA VAL A 78 -1.23 17.16 35.92
C VAL A 78 -0.48 18.20 36.73
N LEU A 79 -0.84 18.32 38.02
CA LEU A 79 -0.18 19.19 39.00
C LEU A 79 0.52 18.32 40.04
N PHE A 80 1.81 18.57 40.24
CA PHE A 80 2.58 18.06 41.37
C PHE A 80 3.03 19.24 42.23
N CYS A 81 2.81 19.18 43.53
CA CYS A 81 3.17 20.24 44.47
C CYS A 81 3.80 19.62 45.73
N ASP A 82 4.93 20.15 46.18
CA ASP A 82 5.72 19.57 47.28
C ASP A 82 6.21 20.62 48.28
N LEU A 83 6.33 20.22 49.55
CA LEU A 83 6.61 21.11 50.69
C LEU A 83 8.12 21.33 50.88
N SER A 84 8.60 22.50 50.45
CA SER A 84 9.99 22.91 50.72
C SER A 84 10.21 23.14 52.22
N GLY A 85 11.12 22.37 52.82
CA GLY A 85 11.47 22.46 54.24
C GLY A 85 10.96 21.30 55.11
N TYR A 86 10.25 20.33 54.53
CA TYR A 86 9.74 19.14 55.22
C TYR A 86 10.82 18.31 55.94
N THR A 87 12.00 18.11 55.31
CA THR A 87 13.12 17.38 55.95
C THR A 87 13.61 18.08 57.21
N ALA A 88 13.78 19.41 57.16
CA ALA A 88 14.21 20.20 58.31
C ALA A 88 13.13 20.28 59.40
N MET A 89 11.85 20.18 59.03
CA MET A 89 10.72 20.08 59.95
C MET A 89 10.73 18.70 60.66
N SER A 90 10.92 17.62 59.90
CA SER A 90 10.94 16.24 60.39
C SER A 90 12.14 15.92 61.28
N GLU A 91 13.27 16.61 61.09
CA GLU A 91 14.47 16.47 61.94
C GLU A 91 14.40 17.24 63.26
N ARG A 92 13.49 18.22 63.39
CA ARG A 92 13.48 19.19 64.51
C ARG A 92 12.23 19.17 65.36
N LEU A 93 11.10 18.74 64.80
CA LEU A 93 9.84 18.61 65.51
C LEU A 93 9.56 17.15 65.84
N ASP A 94 8.76 16.92 66.87
CA ASP A 94 8.30 15.57 67.21
C ASP A 94 7.42 15.01 66.07
N PRO A 95 7.50 13.71 65.74
CA PRO A 95 6.69 13.10 64.69
C PRO A 95 5.17 13.33 64.82
N GLU A 96 4.63 13.45 66.05
CA GLU A 96 3.22 13.78 66.26
C GLU A 96 2.90 15.22 65.83
N GLU A 97 3.79 16.16 66.15
CA GLU A 97 3.67 17.56 65.71
C GLU A 97 3.81 17.69 64.19
N VAL A 98 4.74 16.95 63.57
CA VAL A 98 4.90 16.91 62.10
C VAL A 98 3.63 16.38 61.46
N LYS A 99 3.03 15.31 62.01
CA LYS A 99 1.78 14.73 61.51
C LYS A 99 0.60 15.69 61.64
N GLU A 100 0.49 16.42 62.75
CA GLU A 100 -0.56 17.43 62.95
C GLU A 100 -0.42 18.59 61.95
N ILE A 101 0.81 19.08 61.75
CA ILE A 101 1.12 20.15 60.79
C ILE A 101 0.84 19.69 59.36
N MET A 102 1.29 18.49 58.97
CA MET A 102 1.03 17.93 57.64
C MET A 102 -0.45 17.64 57.41
N GLY A 103 -1.17 17.16 58.43
CA GLY A 103 -2.62 16.96 58.36
C GLY A 103 -3.37 18.25 58.09
N ARG A 104 -2.96 19.35 58.75
CA ARG A 104 -3.51 20.68 58.49
C ARG A 104 -3.15 21.19 57.09
N VAL A 105 -1.89 21.08 56.68
CA VAL A 105 -1.40 21.51 55.36
C VAL A 105 -2.11 20.76 54.22
N PHE A 106 -2.20 19.43 54.29
CA PHE A 106 -2.91 18.64 53.28
C PHE A 106 -4.41 18.85 53.30
N GLY A 107 -5.01 19.12 54.46
CA GLY A 107 -6.42 19.51 54.56
C GLY A 107 -6.72 20.80 53.79
N GLU A 108 -5.89 21.83 53.95
CA GLU A 108 -6.02 23.10 53.23
C GLU A 108 -5.79 22.91 51.72
N ILE A 109 -4.73 22.19 51.33
CA ILE A 109 -4.43 21.88 49.92
C ILE A 109 -5.59 21.13 49.27
N ALA A 110 -6.18 20.15 49.96
CA ALA A 110 -7.29 19.38 49.43
C ALA A 110 -8.52 20.24 49.15
N GLN A 111 -8.82 21.19 50.05
CA GLN A 111 -9.91 22.14 49.84
C GLN A 111 -9.67 23.05 48.63
N VAL A 112 -8.43 23.50 48.41
CA VAL A 112 -8.08 24.32 47.24
C VAL A 112 -8.23 23.52 45.94
N VAL A 113 -7.69 22.30 45.87
CA VAL A 113 -7.78 21.46 44.66
C VAL A 113 -9.24 21.18 44.29
N VAL A 114 -10.07 20.79 45.26
CA VAL A 114 -11.51 20.52 45.04
C VAL A 114 -12.26 21.79 44.60
N ARG A 115 -11.93 22.96 45.16
CA ARG A 115 -12.55 24.25 44.81
C ARG A 115 -12.35 24.62 43.34
N TYR A 116 -11.22 24.23 42.74
CA TYR A 116 -10.96 24.43 41.31
C TYR A 116 -11.44 23.27 40.43
N GLU A 117 -12.23 22.34 40.99
CA GLU A 117 -12.72 21.11 40.35
C GLU A 117 -11.58 20.17 39.90
N GLY A 118 -10.43 20.26 40.57
CA GLY A 118 -9.35 19.29 40.44
C GLY A 118 -9.63 18.03 41.27
N PHE A 119 -9.09 16.91 40.82
CA PHE A 119 -9.17 15.63 41.50
C PHE A 119 -7.82 15.28 42.13
N ILE A 120 -7.77 15.04 43.43
CA ILE A 120 -6.54 14.58 44.10
C ILE A 120 -6.35 13.10 43.78
N GLU A 121 -5.28 12.77 43.07
CA GLU A 121 -4.95 11.39 42.74
C GLU A 121 -4.37 10.65 43.94
N LYS A 122 -3.41 11.28 44.63
CA LYS A 122 -2.76 10.73 45.82
C LYS A 122 -1.88 11.76 46.51
N PHE A 123 -1.63 11.50 47.79
CA PHE A 123 -0.53 12.08 48.56
C PHE A 123 0.65 11.12 48.57
N VAL A 124 1.86 11.61 48.31
CA VAL A 124 3.10 10.82 48.31
C VAL A 124 4.13 11.54 49.19
N GLY A 125 4.25 11.12 50.44
CA GLY A 125 5.12 11.79 51.41
C GLY A 125 4.61 13.21 51.71
N ASP A 126 5.43 14.20 51.38
CA ASP A 126 5.18 15.64 51.44
C ASP A 126 4.58 16.25 50.16
N ALA A 127 4.48 15.45 49.10
CA ALA A 127 3.96 15.89 47.80
C ALA A 127 2.49 15.50 47.57
N VAL A 128 1.76 16.36 46.86
CA VAL A 128 0.41 16.09 46.35
C VAL A 128 0.45 15.97 44.82
N MET A 129 -0.30 14.99 44.29
CA MET A 129 -0.59 14.85 42.86
C MET A 129 -2.08 15.12 42.62
N ALA A 130 -2.38 16.10 41.78
CA ALA A 130 -3.74 16.45 41.38
C ALA A 130 -3.89 16.46 39.85
N LEU A 131 -5.10 16.13 39.40
CA LEU A 131 -5.48 16.01 38.00
C LEU A 131 -6.61 16.99 37.68
N PHE A 132 -6.49 17.69 36.56
CA PHE A 132 -7.51 18.56 36.01
C PHE A 132 -7.87 18.03 34.61
N GLY A 133 -9.16 17.79 34.40
CA GLY A 133 -9.71 17.19 33.18
C GLY A 133 -10.18 15.74 33.30
N VAL A 134 -10.19 15.23 34.54
CA VAL A 134 -10.64 13.89 34.91
C VAL A 134 -11.45 13.99 36.21
N PRO A 135 -12.65 13.39 36.32
CA PRO A 135 -13.34 12.57 35.30
C PRO A 135 -13.89 13.38 34.12
N LYS A 136 -14.08 14.70 34.30
CA LYS A 136 -14.65 15.61 33.32
C LYS A 136 -13.59 16.60 32.82
N ALA A 137 -13.43 16.68 31.50
CA ALA A 137 -12.57 17.66 30.85
C ALA A 137 -13.23 19.04 30.86
N HIS A 138 -12.47 20.04 31.25
CA HIS A 138 -12.80 21.44 31.06
C HIS A 138 -11.78 22.09 30.15
N GLU A 139 -12.32 22.93 29.29
CA GLU A 139 -11.56 23.80 28.43
C GLU A 139 -10.48 24.62 29.22
N ASP A 140 -10.76 25.05 30.45
CA ASP A 140 -9.83 25.83 31.31
C ASP A 140 -9.03 24.99 32.32
N ASP A 141 -8.91 23.67 32.16
CA ASP A 141 -8.18 22.79 33.10
C ASP A 141 -6.72 23.24 33.37
N PRO A 142 -5.92 23.65 32.37
CA PRO A 142 -4.58 24.17 32.64
C PRO A 142 -4.58 25.47 33.46
N VAL A 143 -5.57 26.34 33.23
CA VAL A 143 -5.74 27.59 33.99
C VAL A 143 -6.13 27.29 35.44
N ARG A 144 -7.09 26.39 35.63
CA ARG A 144 -7.52 25.91 36.97
C ARG A 144 -6.38 25.32 37.76
N ALA A 145 -5.54 24.50 37.12
CA ALA A 145 -4.36 23.92 37.76
C ALA A 145 -3.39 25.00 38.25
N ILE A 146 -3.08 26.02 37.44
CA ILE A 146 -2.18 27.11 37.84
C ILE A 146 -2.81 27.99 38.93
N ARG A 147 -4.11 28.26 38.89
CA ARG A 147 -4.80 29.00 39.97
C ARG A 147 -4.76 28.23 41.29
N ALA A 148 -5.07 26.93 41.25
CA ALA A 148 -4.97 26.06 42.40
C ALA A 148 -3.55 26.06 42.97
N ALA A 149 -2.52 25.93 42.13
CA ALA A 149 -1.12 26.02 42.56
C ALA A 149 -0.79 27.34 43.25
N ARG A 150 -1.20 28.48 42.68
CA ARG A 150 -0.93 29.80 43.27
C ARG A 150 -1.62 29.99 44.61
N GLU A 151 -2.88 29.56 44.72
CA GLU A 151 -3.62 29.64 45.98
C GLU A 151 -3.02 28.70 47.05
N ILE A 152 -2.57 27.49 46.66
CA ILE A 152 -1.80 26.61 47.54
C ILE A 152 -0.55 27.33 48.07
N HIS A 153 0.23 27.98 47.20
CA HIS A 153 1.42 28.74 47.62
C HIS A 153 1.07 29.91 48.56
N GLU A 154 -0.03 30.64 48.30
CA GLU A 154 -0.50 31.75 49.13
C GLU A 154 -0.94 31.28 50.53
N VAL A 155 -1.69 30.17 50.62
CA VAL A 155 -2.12 29.58 51.90
C VAL A 155 -0.91 29.16 52.74
N ILE A 156 0.06 28.47 52.15
CA ILE A 156 1.26 28.03 52.86
C ILE A 156 2.13 29.21 53.29
N ARG A 157 2.23 30.26 52.46
CA ARG A 157 2.91 31.52 52.84
C ARG A 157 2.25 32.19 54.04
N GLY A 158 0.92 32.09 54.19
CA GLY A 158 0.19 32.57 55.36
C GLY A 158 0.46 31.77 56.64
N ILE A 159 0.74 30.47 56.52
CA ILE A 159 1.04 29.57 57.64
C ILE A 159 2.53 29.66 58.04
N SER A 160 3.42 29.94 57.08
CA SER A 160 4.88 29.94 57.25
C SER A 160 5.40 30.75 58.44
N PRO A 161 4.96 31.99 58.72
CA PRO A 161 5.50 32.79 59.83
C PRO A 161 5.28 32.16 61.22
N SER A 162 4.22 31.37 61.38
CA SER A 162 3.94 30.66 62.63
C SER A 162 4.84 29.43 62.81
N LEU A 163 5.22 28.79 61.70
CA LEU A 163 6.09 27.61 61.66
C LEU A 163 7.58 27.99 61.64
N GLU A 164 7.94 29.10 61.01
CA GLU A 164 9.29 29.66 60.94
C GLU A 164 9.90 29.91 62.31
N LYS A 165 9.10 30.39 63.26
CA LYS A 165 9.53 30.60 64.65
C LYS A 165 9.94 29.28 65.33
N ARG A 166 9.34 28.16 64.92
CA ARG A 166 9.60 26.82 65.47
C ARG A 166 10.70 26.08 64.71
N ILE A 167 10.74 26.20 63.39
CA ILE A 167 11.61 25.41 62.49
C ILE A 167 12.89 26.19 62.08
N ARG A 168 12.92 27.51 62.33
CA ARG A 168 13.99 28.48 61.95
C ARG A 168 14.26 28.55 60.44
N ARG A 169 13.32 28.10 59.62
CA ARG A 169 13.36 28.18 58.15
C ARG A 169 11.95 28.43 57.61
N PRO A 170 11.82 29.16 56.50
CA PRO A 170 10.55 29.33 55.80
C PRO A 170 10.05 28.00 55.26
N VAL A 171 8.74 27.82 55.34
CA VAL A 171 8.02 26.69 54.74
C VAL A 171 7.31 27.23 53.50
N THR A 172 7.70 26.75 52.33
CA THR A 172 7.14 27.19 51.03
C THR A 172 6.73 25.98 50.21
N MET A 173 6.03 26.20 49.11
CA MET A 173 5.72 25.14 48.15
C MET A 173 6.59 25.30 46.90
N HIS A 174 6.76 24.22 46.15
CA HIS A 174 7.22 24.30 44.77
C HIS A 174 6.35 23.37 43.92
N THR A 175 6.10 23.75 42.68
CA THR A 175 5.07 23.10 41.85
C THR A 175 5.55 22.88 40.43
N GLY A 176 5.26 21.70 39.88
CA GLY A 176 5.39 21.38 38.47
C GLY A 176 4.05 21.05 37.83
N ILE A 177 3.73 21.66 36.70
CA ILE A 177 2.47 21.44 35.97
C ILE A 177 2.75 21.10 34.51
N ASN A 178 2.11 20.07 33.98
CA ASN A 178 2.19 19.75 32.56
C ASN A 178 0.86 19.23 31.99
N THR A 179 0.58 19.57 30.74
CA THR A 179 -0.62 19.20 29.99
C THR A 179 -0.22 18.29 28.83
N GLY A 180 -1.01 17.26 28.57
CA GLY A 180 -0.73 16.33 27.48
C GLY A 180 -1.58 15.07 27.55
N LEU A 181 -1.39 14.18 26.59
CA LEU A 181 -2.14 12.95 26.48
C LEU A 181 -1.76 11.98 27.61
N VAL A 182 -2.76 11.41 28.27
CA VAL A 182 -2.64 10.35 29.26
C VAL A 182 -3.68 9.27 29.00
N VAL A 183 -3.43 8.08 29.54
CA VAL A 183 -4.41 7.00 29.61
C VAL A 183 -5.00 7.01 31.01
N THR A 184 -6.32 7.18 31.15
CA THR A 184 -7.02 7.04 32.42
C THR A 184 -7.25 5.55 32.74
N GLY A 185 -7.42 5.21 34.01
CA GLY A 185 -7.70 3.85 34.50
C GLY A 185 -8.99 3.83 35.34
N GLU A 186 -9.39 2.66 35.84
CA GLU A 186 -10.61 2.50 36.64
C GLU A 186 -10.65 3.45 37.84
N ILE A 187 -11.81 4.08 38.04
CA ILE A 187 -12.10 4.95 39.19
C ILE A 187 -12.31 4.05 40.40
N ASN A 188 -11.35 4.03 41.34
CA ASN A 188 -11.55 3.34 42.62
C ASN A 188 -11.96 4.35 43.70
N LEU A 189 -13.28 4.54 43.87
CA LEU A 189 -13.87 5.47 44.83
C LEU A 189 -13.52 5.14 46.30
N GLU A 190 -13.17 3.88 46.63
CA GLU A 190 -12.75 3.50 47.99
C GLU A 190 -11.30 3.87 48.31
N LYS A 191 -10.44 4.06 47.28
CA LYS A 191 -9.01 4.39 47.45
C LYS A 191 -8.63 5.80 46.99
N GLY A 192 -9.54 6.52 46.34
CA GLY A 192 -9.31 7.89 45.85
C GLY A 192 -8.33 8.00 44.67
N THR A 193 -8.14 6.94 43.88
CA THR A 193 -7.16 6.92 42.77
C THR A 193 -7.83 6.73 41.41
N HIS A 194 -7.50 7.60 40.45
CA HIS A 194 -7.72 7.49 39.01
C HIS A 194 -6.39 7.05 38.37
N GLY A 195 -6.20 5.76 38.09
CA GLY A 195 -4.91 5.26 37.57
C GLY A 195 -4.49 5.91 36.25
N VAL A 196 -3.80 7.05 36.29
CA VAL A 196 -3.36 7.80 35.11
C VAL A 196 -1.93 7.43 34.74
N LEU A 197 -1.74 7.01 33.50
CA LEU A 197 -0.45 6.60 32.94
C LEU A 197 -0.13 7.42 31.69
N GLY A 198 1.08 7.97 31.62
CA GLY A 198 1.54 8.72 30.44
C GLY A 198 2.80 9.55 30.71
N ASP A 199 3.51 9.89 29.64
CA ASP A 199 4.70 10.76 29.71
C ASP A 199 4.40 12.14 30.30
N THR A 200 3.17 12.63 30.15
CA THR A 200 2.67 13.87 30.75
C THR A 200 2.84 13.89 32.27
N VAL A 201 2.51 12.79 32.96
CA VAL A 201 2.66 12.65 34.42
C VAL A 201 4.14 12.73 34.82
N ASN A 202 5.00 12.01 34.09
CA ASN A 202 6.44 12.02 34.34
C ASN A 202 7.04 13.41 34.12
N THR A 203 6.59 14.12 33.07
CA THR A 203 7.06 15.46 32.76
C THR A 203 6.65 16.46 33.85
N ALA A 204 5.42 16.40 34.36
CA ALA A 204 4.98 17.25 35.48
C ALA A 204 5.80 17.01 36.76
N ALA A 205 6.06 15.76 37.12
CA ALA A 205 6.90 15.40 38.27
C ALA A 205 8.36 15.89 38.12
N ARG A 206 8.87 15.96 36.89
CA ARG A 206 10.22 16.45 36.62
C ARG A 206 10.30 17.97 36.66
N LEU A 207 9.26 18.67 36.20
CA LEU A 207 9.15 20.12 36.36
C LEU A 207 9.11 20.50 37.84
N LEU A 208 8.43 19.70 38.68
CA LEU A 208 8.49 19.86 40.13
C LEU A 208 9.94 19.79 40.62
N GLY A 209 10.69 18.75 40.24
CA GLY A 209 12.10 18.61 40.64
C GLY A 209 13.05 19.70 40.12
N LEU A 210 12.63 20.52 39.15
CA LEU A 210 13.38 21.67 38.65
C LEU A 210 12.96 22.99 39.32
N ALA A 211 11.78 23.05 39.94
CA ALA A 211 11.25 24.25 40.56
C ALA A 211 11.99 24.56 41.86
N LYS A 212 12.43 25.82 42.06
CA LYS A 212 13.01 26.26 43.33
C LYS A 212 11.89 26.50 44.37
N PRO A 213 12.23 26.65 45.67
CA PRO A 213 11.27 27.03 46.69
C PRO A 213 10.47 28.29 46.30
N ASP A 214 9.15 28.20 46.42
CA ASP A 214 8.14 29.20 46.02
C ASP A 214 7.97 29.41 44.50
N GLU A 215 8.46 28.50 43.65
CA GLU A 215 8.27 28.56 42.19
C GLU A 215 7.21 27.59 41.68
N ILE A 216 6.49 28.03 40.63
CA ILE A 216 5.58 27.21 39.83
C ILE A 216 6.14 27.15 38.41
N LEU A 217 6.54 25.95 37.97
CA LEU A 217 7.03 25.70 36.62
C LEU A 217 5.98 24.96 35.79
N VAL A 218 5.83 25.38 34.54
CA VAL A 218 4.97 24.72 33.55
C VAL A 218 5.75 24.26 32.33
N GLY A 219 5.28 23.19 31.69
CA GLY A 219 5.83 22.73 30.41
C GLY A 219 5.38 23.60 29.22
N PRO A 220 6.02 23.46 28.05
CA PRO A 220 5.67 24.22 26.85
C PRO A 220 4.20 24.12 26.44
N GLU A 221 3.63 22.92 26.51
CA GLU A 221 2.24 22.65 26.14
C GLU A 221 1.26 23.38 27.08
N THR A 222 1.50 23.32 28.38
CA THR A 222 0.72 24.08 29.37
C THR A 222 0.87 25.58 29.17
N TRP A 223 2.11 26.06 28.93
CA TRP A 223 2.37 27.47 28.67
C TRP A 223 1.59 28.01 27.47
N HIS A 224 1.63 27.31 26.33
CA HIS A 224 0.88 27.69 25.14
C HIS A 224 -0.63 27.83 25.39
N GLN A 225 -1.19 26.96 26.24
CA GLN A 225 -2.62 26.96 26.57
C GLN A 225 -3.01 28.07 27.56
N VAL A 226 -2.06 28.63 28.32
CA VAL A 226 -2.37 29.57 29.41
C VAL A 226 -1.59 30.89 29.39
N GLU A 227 -0.75 31.13 28.38
CA GLU A 227 0.00 32.38 28.18
C GLU A 227 -0.92 33.63 28.13
N GLY A 228 -2.20 33.43 27.81
CA GLY A 228 -3.23 34.48 27.83
C GLY A 228 -3.73 34.84 29.24
N TYR A 229 -3.55 33.96 30.23
CA TYR A 229 -4.11 34.08 31.59
C TYR A 229 -3.07 34.45 32.65
N PHE A 230 -1.78 34.20 32.37
CA PHE A 230 -0.69 34.47 33.30
C PHE A 230 0.53 35.06 32.58
N THR A 231 1.37 35.77 33.32
CA THR A 231 2.68 36.25 32.87
C THR A 231 3.74 35.21 33.19
N PHE A 232 4.68 34.97 32.26
CA PHE A 232 5.69 33.92 32.36
C PHE A 232 7.11 34.44 32.14
N GLU A 233 8.08 33.78 32.77
CA GLU A 233 9.51 33.89 32.48
C GLU A 233 9.99 32.58 31.83
N SER A 234 10.62 32.66 30.66
CA SER A 234 11.20 31.48 29.97
C SER A 234 12.54 31.11 30.58
N LEU A 235 12.74 29.84 30.92
CA LEU A 235 14.02 29.31 31.42
C LEU A 235 14.82 28.60 30.31
N ASP A 236 16.07 28.24 30.60
CA ASP A 236 16.92 27.49 29.65
C ASP A 236 16.42 26.06 29.42
N ALA A 237 16.69 25.51 28.23
CA ALA A 237 16.28 24.14 27.89
C ALA A 237 17.13 23.10 28.65
N VAL A 238 16.48 22.28 29.47
CA VAL A 238 17.12 21.28 30.33
C VAL A 238 17.03 19.89 29.68
N ALA A 239 18.14 19.14 29.73
CA ALA A 239 18.14 17.74 29.34
C ALA A 239 17.47 16.90 30.42
N VAL A 240 16.42 16.18 30.04
CA VAL A 240 15.61 15.40 30.98
C VAL A 240 15.89 13.92 30.76
N LYS A 241 16.26 13.19 31.82
CA LYS A 241 16.65 11.77 31.75
C LYS A 241 15.56 10.93 31.06
N GLY A 242 15.91 10.24 29.96
CA GLY A 242 15.00 9.38 29.20
C GLY A 242 14.21 10.06 28.07
N LYS A 243 14.51 11.33 27.73
CA LYS A 243 14.06 11.99 26.50
C LYS A 243 15.25 12.37 25.63
N THR A 244 15.10 12.22 24.31
CA THR A 244 16.08 12.64 23.30
C THR A 244 16.10 14.17 23.11
N GLU A 245 14.99 14.85 23.40
CA GLU A 245 14.83 16.31 23.25
C GLU A 245 14.90 17.05 24.60
N ARG A 246 15.51 18.24 24.62
CA ARG A 246 15.57 19.11 25.81
C ARG A 246 14.24 19.86 25.98
N ILE A 247 13.71 19.90 27.20
CA ILE A 247 12.45 20.60 27.51
C ILE A 247 12.79 22.01 28.03
N ARG A 248 12.04 23.03 27.57
CA ARG A 248 12.14 24.41 28.05
C ARG A 248 11.01 24.70 29.06
N PRO A 249 11.31 24.86 30.37
CA PRO A 249 10.30 25.21 31.36
C PRO A 249 9.96 26.71 31.35
N TYR A 250 8.74 27.04 31.78
CA TYR A 250 8.28 28.42 31.95
C TYR A 250 7.84 28.65 33.40
N LYS A 251 8.38 29.68 34.04
CA LYS A 251 8.03 30.06 35.41
C LYS A 251 6.82 30.98 35.40
N VAL A 252 5.78 30.64 36.17
CA VAL A 252 4.58 31.48 36.36
C VAL A 252 4.92 32.66 37.27
N LEU A 253 4.61 33.89 36.84
CA LEU A 253 4.85 35.12 37.60
C LEU A 253 3.57 35.65 38.26
N SER A 254 2.57 36.03 37.46
CA SER A 254 1.34 36.68 37.95
C SER A 254 0.13 36.37 37.06
N PRO A 255 -1.10 36.39 37.60
CA PRO A 255 -2.32 36.29 36.82
C PRO A 255 -2.56 37.62 36.07
N ARG A 256 -3.17 37.54 34.89
CA ARG A 256 -3.64 38.68 34.11
C ARG A 256 -5.07 39.06 34.53
N GLU A 257 -5.43 40.33 34.46
CA GLU A 257 -6.59 40.92 35.16
C GLU A 257 -8.01 40.54 34.65
N ALA A 258 -8.20 39.82 33.53
CA ALA A 258 -9.55 39.49 33.04
C ALA A 258 -9.70 38.09 32.35
N PRO A 259 -10.50 37.15 32.93
CA PRO A 259 -10.91 35.85 32.36
C PRO A 259 -12.45 35.54 32.42
N THR A 260 -13.10 35.11 31.31
CA THR A 260 -14.58 35.04 31.07
C THR A 260 -15.04 33.74 30.40
N LYS A 261 -15.99 33.03 31.03
CA LYS A 261 -16.54 31.72 30.63
C LYS A 261 -17.81 31.76 29.75
N THR A 262 -18.27 30.60 29.29
CA THR A 262 -19.05 30.32 28.07
C THR A 262 -20.34 29.47 28.29
N HIS A 263 -21.39 29.57 27.43
CA HIS A 263 -22.56 28.64 27.27
C HIS A 263 -23.32 28.79 25.91
N ARG A 264 -24.00 27.78 25.33
CA ARG A 264 -24.34 27.60 23.86
C ARG A 264 -25.63 28.10 23.21
N LEU A 265 -25.61 28.36 21.87
CA LEU A 265 -26.55 27.80 20.82
C LEU A 265 -26.14 28.03 19.33
N SER A 266 -26.18 26.94 18.52
CA SER A 266 -26.42 26.81 17.05
C SER A 266 -25.53 27.53 15.99
N GLY A 267 -24.95 26.77 15.07
CA GLY A 267 -23.95 27.22 14.08
C GLY A 267 -24.47 27.82 12.75
N LEU A 268 -23.65 28.68 12.16
CA LEU A 268 -23.80 29.37 10.87
C LEU A 268 -22.74 28.86 9.87
N ARG A 269 -23.00 28.99 8.55
CA ARG A 269 -22.06 28.61 7.47
C ARG A 269 -21.60 29.82 6.65
N ALA A 270 -20.33 29.84 6.22
CA ALA A 270 -19.70 30.91 5.43
C ALA A 270 -19.95 30.76 3.92
N GLU A 271 -19.93 31.87 3.18
CA GLU A 271 -19.69 31.86 1.74
C GLU A 271 -18.22 31.50 1.42
N LEU A 272 -17.94 31.08 0.18
CA LEU A 272 -16.58 30.77 -0.27
C LEU A 272 -15.73 32.05 -0.42
N ILE A 273 -14.75 32.23 0.46
CA ILE A 273 -13.89 33.42 0.50
C ILE A 273 -12.43 33.08 0.11
N GLY A 274 -11.74 34.05 -0.50
CA GLY A 274 -10.32 33.93 -0.85
C GLY A 274 -10.00 33.04 -2.04
N ARG A 275 -11.01 32.59 -2.79
CA ARG A 275 -10.84 31.65 -3.92
C ARG A 275 -11.17 32.24 -5.30
N ARG A 276 -11.08 33.58 -5.46
CA ARG A 276 -11.50 34.24 -6.71
C ARG A 276 -10.63 33.85 -7.90
N ALA A 277 -9.32 33.76 -7.72
CA ALA A 277 -8.38 33.41 -8.79
C ALA A 277 -8.57 31.94 -9.23
N GLU A 278 -8.67 31.04 -8.26
CA GLU A 278 -8.90 29.61 -8.48
C GLU A 278 -10.27 29.36 -9.13
N THR A 279 -11.31 30.07 -8.67
CA THR A 279 -12.65 30.00 -9.29
C THR A 279 -12.63 30.52 -10.72
N ALA A 280 -11.90 31.60 -11.01
CA ALA A 280 -11.77 32.14 -12.37
C ALA A 280 -11.09 31.13 -13.31
N GLN A 281 -10.05 30.42 -12.85
CA GLN A 281 -9.39 29.36 -13.62
C GLN A 281 -10.35 28.21 -13.95
N LEU A 282 -11.14 27.75 -12.97
CA LEU A 282 -12.14 26.71 -13.19
C LEU A 282 -13.25 27.17 -14.16
N GLN A 283 -13.67 28.43 -14.07
CA GLN A 283 -14.65 29.02 -14.99
C GLN A 283 -14.09 29.14 -16.42
N GLU A 284 -12.83 29.53 -16.59
CA GLU A 284 -12.17 29.59 -17.89
C GLU A 284 -12.13 28.21 -18.56
N ALA A 285 -11.77 27.17 -17.79
CA ALA A 285 -11.78 25.79 -18.28
C ALA A 285 -13.16 25.36 -18.78
N VAL A 286 -14.24 25.79 -18.12
CA VAL A 286 -15.62 25.52 -18.54
C VAL A 286 -15.99 26.28 -19.81
N GLN A 287 -15.53 27.52 -19.99
CA GLN A 287 -15.76 28.25 -21.24
C GLN A 287 -15.04 27.58 -22.41
N ASN A 288 -13.82 27.10 -22.20
CA ASN A 288 -13.07 26.32 -23.19
C ASN A 288 -13.77 24.98 -23.49
N LEU A 289 -14.30 24.31 -22.46
CA LEU A 289 -15.07 23.08 -22.60
C LEU A 289 -16.30 23.27 -23.50
N LYS A 290 -17.03 24.39 -23.37
CA LYS A 290 -18.15 24.72 -24.25
C LYS A 290 -17.74 24.92 -25.72
N GLN A 291 -16.47 25.24 -25.98
CA GLN A 291 -15.89 25.34 -27.32
C GLN A 291 -15.30 23.99 -27.80
N GLY A 292 -15.52 22.91 -27.06
CA GLY A 292 -15.00 21.57 -27.39
C GLY A 292 -13.53 21.33 -26.98
N LYS A 293 -12.92 22.26 -26.25
CA LYS A 293 -11.52 22.14 -25.77
C LYS A 293 -11.52 21.57 -24.36
N GLY A 294 -10.93 20.40 -24.17
CA GLY A 294 -10.80 19.80 -22.85
C GLY A 294 -9.59 20.31 -22.07
N SER A 295 -9.58 20.07 -20.75
CA SER A 295 -8.46 20.40 -19.87
C SER A 295 -8.33 19.45 -18.68
N ILE A 296 -7.12 19.34 -18.14
CA ILE A 296 -6.81 18.57 -16.94
C ILE A 296 -6.38 19.55 -15.85
N ILE A 297 -7.03 19.51 -14.69
CA ILE A 297 -6.79 20.44 -13.58
C ILE A 297 -6.59 19.64 -12.30
N SER A 298 -5.40 19.76 -11.71
CA SER A 298 -5.11 19.21 -10.39
C SER A 298 -5.39 20.25 -9.31
N ILE A 299 -6.17 19.91 -8.29
CA ILE A 299 -6.42 20.77 -7.11
C ILE A 299 -5.65 20.18 -5.92
N VAL A 300 -4.64 20.90 -5.45
CA VAL A 300 -3.66 20.41 -4.48
C VAL A 300 -3.68 21.27 -3.22
N GLY A 301 -3.74 20.68 -2.04
CA GLY A 301 -3.66 21.42 -0.77
C GLY A 301 -3.79 20.52 0.45
N ASP A 302 -3.41 21.02 1.62
CA ASP A 302 -3.45 20.27 2.89
C ASP A 302 -4.88 20.05 3.41
N ALA A 303 -5.02 19.27 4.48
CA ALA A 303 -6.32 19.01 5.10
C ALA A 303 -6.98 20.31 5.61
N GLY A 304 -8.29 20.48 5.39
CA GLY A 304 -9.04 21.66 5.85
C GLY A 304 -8.90 22.93 5.00
N THR A 305 -8.02 22.97 3.99
CA THR A 305 -7.79 24.14 3.10
C THR A 305 -8.96 24.52 2.19
N GLY A 306 -10.04 23.72 2.14
CA GLY A 306 -11.25 24.03 1.36
C GLY A 306 -11.32 23.41 -0.04
N LYS A 307 -10.52 22.38 -0.36
CA LYS A 307 -10.57 21.66 -1.67
C LYS A 307 -11.98 21.22 -2.07
N SER A 308 -12.63 20.39 -1.24
CA SER A 308 -13.98 19.89 -1.54
C SER A 308 -15.00 21.03 -1.58
N ARG A 309 -14.82 22.09 -0.78
CA ARG A 309 -15.69 23.27 -0.81
C ARG A 309 -15.59 24.03 -2.15
N LEU A 310 -14.38 24.24 -2.65
CA LEU A 310 -14.15 24.85 -3.97
C LEU A 310 -14.81 24.04 -5.08
N ILE A 311 -14.71 22.70 -5.01
CA ILE A 311 -15.34 21.79 -5.97
C ILE A 311 -16.87 21.84 -5.89
N GLU A 312 -17.45 21.84 -4.69
CA GLU A 312 -18.90 21.95 -4.47
C GLU A 312 -19.47 23.26 -5.01
N GLU A 313 -18.81 24.38 -4.74
CA GLU A 313 -19.21 25.71 -5.21
C GLU A 313 -19.06 25.82 -6.73
N PHE A 314 -17.96 25.31 -7.27
CA PHE A 314 -17.78 25.22 -8.70
C PHE A 314 -18.89 24.38 -9.35
N LYS A 315 -19.18 23.17 -8.85
CA LYS A 315 -20.27 22.30 -9.30
C LYS A 315 -21.61 23.02 -9.26
N SER A 316 -21.89 23.76 -8.19
CA SER A 316 -23.14 24.53 -8.01
C SER A 316 -23.25 25.71 -8.97
N SER A 317 -22.12 26.30 -9.39
CA SER A 317 -22.08 27.37 -10.40
C SER A 317 -22.36 26.89 -11.83
N LEU A 318 -22.26 25.58 -12.10
CA LEU A 318 -22.50 25.01 -13.41
C LEU A 318 -24.01 24.90 -13.68
N SER A 319 -24.42 25.35 -14.87
CA SER A 319 -25.79 25.12 -15.34
C SER A 319 -25.98 23.63 -15.64
N SER A 320 -26.70 22.91 -14.77
CA SER A 320 -26.97 21.46 -14.83
C SER A 320 -27.57 20.96 -16.16
N HIS A 321 -28.15 21.86 -16.96
CA HIS A 321 -28.77 21.55 -18.25
C HIS A 321 -27.80 21.63 -19.45
N LYS A 322 -26.56 22.15 -19.27
CA LYS A 322 -25.58 22.33 -20.36
C LYS A 322 -24.26 21.59 -20.15
N ILE A 323 -23.96 21.19 -18.93
CA ILE A 323 -22.71 20.53 -18.56
C ILE A 323 -23.04 19.34 -17.67
N GLN A 324 -22.53 18.18 -18.05
CA GLN A 324 -22.68 16.95 -17.30
C GLN A 324 -21.61 16.86 -16.21
N TRP A 325 -22.00 16.54 -14.97
CA TRP A 325 -21.06 16.28 -13.87
C TRP A 325 -20.99 14.78 -13.57
N ARG A 326 -19.78 14.23 -13.48
CA ARG A 326 -19.50 12.87 -13.03
C ARG A 326 -18.40 12.92 -11.98
N GLU A 327 -18.52 12.13 -10.92
CA GLU A 327 -17.56 12.15 -9.82
C GLU A 327 -17.23 10.75 -9.32
N GLY A 328 -15.99 10.56 -8.88
CA GLY A 328 -15.48 9.37 -8.23
C GLY A 328 -14.62 9.75 -7.03
N HIS A 329 -14.66 8.96 -5.96
CA HIS A 329 -13.99 9.27 -4.70
C HIS A 329 -13.02 8.15 -4.32
N CYS A 330 -11.90 8.55 -3.74
CA CYS A 330 -10.99 7.62 -3.06
C CYS A 330 -11.23 7.68 -1.55
N TYR A 331 -11.14 6.53 -0.88
CA TYR A 331 -11.23 6.45 0.57
C TYR A 331 -9.99 5.75 1.14
N ALA A 332 -9.58 6.12 2.35
CA ALA A 332 -8.40 5.54 3.01
C ALA A 332 -8.49 4.01 3.16
N TYR A 333 -9.69 3.47 3.45
CA TYR A 333 -9.90 2.01 3.53
C TYR A 333 -9.88 1.32 2.17
N ALA A 334 -10.13 2.06 1.09
CA ALA A 334 -10.21 1.54 -0.28
C ALA A 334 -8.87 1.63 -1.03
N GLN A 335 -7.78 2.04 -0.36
CA GLN A 335 -6.47 2.24 -0.97
C GLN A 335 -5.89 0.98 -1.64
N ASN A 336 -6.34 -0.20 -1.20
CA ASN A 336 -5.93 -1.49 -1.75
C ASN A 336 -6.96 -2.11 -2.70
N ILE A 337 -8.06 -1.43 -3.02
CA ILE A 337 -9.08 -1.93 -3.96
C ILE A 337 -8.75 -1.42 -5.37
N PRO A 338 -8.35 -2.30 -6.32
CA PRO A 338 -7.98 -1.86 -7.65
C PRO A 338 -9.12 -1.17 -8.40
N TYR A 339 -8.81 -0.04 -9.02
CA TYR A 339 -9.75 0.74 -9.85
C TYR A 339 -10.93 1.34 -9.07
N PHE A 340 -10.85 1.45 -7.74
CA PHE A 340 -11.95 1.92 -6.91
C PHE A 340 -12.56 3.28 -7.32
N PRO A 341 -11.79 4.33 -7.66
CA PRO A 341 -12.37 5.62 -8.03
C PRO A 341 -13.25 5.54 -9.28
N LEU A 342 -12.93 4.60 -10.16
CA LEU A 342 -13.74 4.29 -11.34
C LEU A 342 -14.98 3.47 -10.99
N ILE A 343 -14.84 2.48 -10.10
CA ILE A 343 -15.96 1.70 -9.57
C ILE A 343 -16.98 2.66 -8.94
N ASP A 344 -16.54 3.55 -8.06
CA ASP A 344 -17.39 4.56 -7.42
C ASP A 344 -18.05 5.49 -8.45
N LEU A 345 -17.30 5.96 -9.46
CA LEU A 345 -17.84 6.80 -10.54
C LEU A 345 -18.93 6.09 -11.35
N PHE A 346 -18.69 4.85 -11.77
CA PHE A 346 -19.65 4.07 -12.56
C PHE A 346 -20.85 3.63 -11.73
N SER A 347 -20.64 3.25 -10.46
CA SER A 347 -21.73 2.92 -9.56
C SER A 347 -22.70 4.09 -9.41
N ARG A 348 -22.19 5.31 -9.25
CA ARG A 348 -23.03 6.52 -9.22
C ARG A 348 -23.70 6.80 -10.56
N ALA A 349 -22.98 6.62 -11.67
CA ALA A 349 -23.50 6.90 -13.00
C ALA A 349 -24.64 5.95 -13.42
N TRP A 350 -24.59 4.70 -12.97
CA TRP A 350 -25.57 3.66 -13.30
C TRP A 350 -26.49 3.30 -12.13
N GLN A 351 -26.42 4.06 -11.04
CA GLN A 351 -27.22 3.84 -9.83
C GLN A 351 -27.08 2.40 -9.29
N ILE A 352 -25.85 1.87 -9.33
CA ILE A 352 -25.52 0.59 -8.72
C ILE A 352 -25.37 0.83 -7.23
N GLU A 353 -26.19 0.14 -6.45
CA GLU A 353 -26.27 0.28 -5.01
C GLU A 353 -25.55 -0.90 -4.35
N GLU A 354 -24.94 -0.66 -3.20
CA GLU A 354 -24.22 -1.68 -2.44
C GLU A 354 -25.13 -2.79 -1.90
N GLY A 355 -26.43 -2.87 -2.22
CA GLY A 355 -27.33 -3.99 -1.94
C GLY A 355 -27.87 -4.72 -3.17
N ASP A 356 -27.50 -4.28 -4.38
CA ASP A 356 -27.92 -4.92 -5.62
C ASP A 356 -27.39 -6.36 -5.71
N SER A 357 -28.26 -7.30 -6.09
CA SER A 357 -27.81 -8.65 -6.44
C SER A 357 -26.86 -8.62 -7.63
N SER A 358 -25.96 -9.59 -7.76
CA SER A 358 -25.03 -9.67 -8.90
C SER A 358 -25.76 -9.66 -10.25
N GLU A 359 -26.97 -10.21 -10.33
CA GLU A 359 -27.84 -10.13 -11.51
C GLU A 359 -28.34 -8.70 -11.78
N THR A 360 -28.71 -7.97 -10.74
CA THR A 360 -29.14 -6.57 -10.85
C THR A 360 -27.98 -5.66 -11.26
N VAL A 361 -26.80 -5.83 -10.64
CA VAL A 361 -25.58 -5.13 -11.04
C VAL A 361 -25.26 -5.42 -12.52
N ARG A 362 -25.32 -6.69 -12.94
CA ARG A 362 -25.11 -7.09 -14.34
C ARG A 362 -26.08 -6.37 -15.28
N ARG A 363 -27.38 -6.36 -14.99
CA ARG A 363 -28.38 -5.67 -15.82
C ARG A 363 -28.16 -4.16 -15.90
N LYS A 364 -27.80 -3.51 -14.79
CA LYS A 364 -27.51 -2.06 -14.75
C LYS A 364 -26.28 -1.71 -15.59
N ILE A 365 -25.21 -2.50 -15.48
CA ILE A 365 -24.00 -2.35 -16.31
C ILE A 365 -24.31 -2.56 -17.78
N ASP A 366 -24.99 -3.68 -18.13
CA ASP A 366 -25.34 -4.01 -19.51
C ASP A 366 -26.20 -2.92 -20.15
N SER A 367 -27.26 -2.49 -19.45
CA SER A 367 -28.14 -1.40 -19.91
C SER A 367 -27.40 -0.08 -20.05
N GLY A 368 -26.55 0.28 -19.06
CA GLY A 368 -25.79 1.52 -19.06
C GLY A 368 -24.75 1.60 -20.18
N ILE A 369 -24.06 0.49 -20.46
CA ILE A 369 -23.08 0.40 -21.55
C ILE A 369 -23.78 0.39 -22.90
N ARG A 370 -24.84 -0.43 -23.09
CA ARG A 370 -25.63 -0.46 -24.34
C ARG A 370 -26.23 0.89 -24.66
N TYR A 371 -26.70 1.61 -23.63
CA TYR A 371 -27.20 2.96 -23.80
C TYR A 371 -26.12 3.91 -24.36
N LEU A 372 -24.84 3.74 -24.02
CA LEU A 372 -23.75 4.63 -24.46
C LEU A 372 -23.09 4.21 -25.77
N LEU A 373 -22.83 2.91 -25.94
CA LEU A 373 -22.02 2.35 -27.03
C LEU A 373 -22.85 1.56 -28.07
N GLY A 374 -24.14 1.32 -27.83
CA GLY A 374 -24.94 0.42 -28.66
C GLY A 374 -24.66 -1.06 -28.36
N ASN A 375 -24.94 -1.95 -29.31
CA ASN A 375 -24.76 -3.40 -29.15
C ASN A 375 -23.29 -3.86 -29.35
N GLU A 376 -22.31 -3.02 -29.04
CA GLU A 376 -20.90 -3.46 -29.00
C GLU A 376 -20.66 -4.27 -27.71
N GLU A 377 -21.00 -5.57 -27.74
CA GLU A 377 -21.02 -6.47 -26.57
C GLU A 377 -19.63 -6.73 -25.94
N GLY A 378 -18.54 -6.40 -26.64
CA GLY A 378 -17.17 -6.74 -26.24
C GLY A 378 -16.62 -6.01 -25.01
N VAL A 379 -17.29 -4.98 -24.47
CA VAL A 379 -16.80 -4.20 -23.31
C VAL A 379 -17.42 -4.66 -21.99
N ILE A 380 -18.64 -5.18 -22.04
CA ILE A 380 -19.49 -5.45 -20.87
C ILE A 380 -18.83 -6.43 -19.89
N PRO A 381 -18.26 -7.57 -20.33
CA PRO A 381 -17.63 -8.52 -19.43
C PRO A 381 -16.47 -7.91 -18.62
N TYR A 382 -15.63 -7.06 -19.26
CA TYR A 382 -14.47 -6.46 -18.63
C TYR A 382 -14.83 -5.38 -17.60
N ILE A 383 -15.89 -4.61 -17.83
CA ILE A 383 -16.41 -3.67 -16.83
C ILE A 383 -17.04 -4.44 -15.68
N GLY A 384 -17.78 -5.51 -15.97
CA GLY A 384 -18.37 -6.35 -14.94
C GLY A 384 -17.35 -7.04 -14.02
N MET A 385 -16.12 -7.32 -14.49
CA MET A 385 -15.04 -7.82 -13.63
C MET A 385 -14.70 -6.88 -12.46
N LEU A 386 -14.85 -5.56 -12.64
CA LEU A 386 -14.63 -4.57 -11.57
C LEU A 386 -15.56 -4.82 -10.37
N TYR A 387 -16.75 -5.33 -10.66
CA TYR A 387 -17.83 -5.67 -9.73
C TYR A 387 -17.83 -7.16 -9.33
N SER A 388 -16.75 -7.90 -9.63
CA SER A 388 -16.62 -9.33 -9.32
C SER A 388 -17.69 -10.20 -10.01
N LEU A 389 -18.21 -9.77 -11.15
CA LEU A 389 -19.16 -10.57 -11.95
C LEU A 389 -18.43 -11.56 -12.84
N SER A 390 -18.92 -12.81 -12.88
CA SER A 390 -18.43 -13.84 -13.80
C SER A 390 -19.11 -13.75 -15.17
N TYR A 391 -18.35 -14.00 -16.23
CA TYR A 391 -18.81 -14.01 -17.62
C TYR A 391 -18.13 -15.17 -18.36
N PRO A 392 -18.88 -16.13 -18.92
CA PRO A 392 -18.29 -17.24 -19.69
C PRO A 392 -17.44 -16.78 -20.88
N GLU A 393 -17.79 -15.63 -21.47
CA GLU A 393 -17.12 -15.06 -22.65
C GLU A 393 -15.67 -14.64 -22.39
N ILE A 394 -15.32 -14.44 -21.12
CA ILE A 394 -13.96 -14.09 -20.69
C ILE A 394 -13.32 -15.17 -19.82
N GLU A 395 -13.97 -16.32 -19.65
CA GLU A 395 -13.37 -17.46 -18.98
C GLU A 395 -12.15 -17.94 -19.78
N GLY A 396 -11.01 -18.01 -19.10
CA GLY A 396 -9.74 -18.33 -19.73
C GLY A 396 -9.06 -17.15 -20.42
N ILE A 397 -9.62 -15.94 -20.47
CA ILE A 397 -8.87 -14.78 -20.97
C ILE A 397 -7.74 -14.45 -20.01
N SER A 398 -6.55 -14.18 -20.56
CA SER A 398 -5.39 -13.77 -19.77
C SER A 398 -5.65 -12.43 -19.05
N PRO A 399 -5.28 -12.29 -17.75
CA PRO A 399 -5.53 -11.06 -16.97
C PRO A 399 -5.02 -9.79 -17.67
N GLU A 400 -3.93 -9.89 -18.43
CA GLU A 400 -3.31 -8.80 -19.19
C GLU A 400 -4.21 -8.27 -20.29
N LEU A 401 -4.79 -9.18 -21.08
CA LEU A 401 -5.77 -8.83 -22.09
C LEU A 401 -7.00 -8.25 -21.42
N GLY A 402 -7.43 -8.83 -20.30
CA GLY A 402 -8.47 -8.28 -19.45
C GLY A 402 -8.22 -6.81 -19.09
N LYS A 403 -7.01 -6.47 -18.64
CA LYS A 403 -6.61 -5.08 -18.36
C LYS A 403 -6.63 -4.20 -19.61
N SER A 404 -6.06 -4.64 -20.73
CA SER A 404 -6.04 -3.85 -21.97
C SER A 404 -7.45 -3.55 -22.49
N ARG A 405 -8.33 -4.57 -22.45
CA ARG A 405 -9.74 -4.45 -22.82
C ARG A 405 -10.52 -3.61 -21.83
N LEU A 406 -10.24 -3.72 -20.53
CA LEU A 406 -10.79 -2.83 -19.50
C LEU A 406 -10.39 -1.37 -19.79
N TYR A 407 -9.10 -1.09 -20.02
CA TYR A 407 -8.58 0.25 -20.26
C TYR A 407 -9.24 0.87 -21.50
N THR A 408 -9.28 0.12 -22.60
CA THR A 408 -9.93 0.54 -23.84
C THR A 408 -11.45 0.70 -23.65
N GLY A 409 -12.09 -0.21 -22.92
CA GLY A 409 -13.52 -0.16 -22.62
C GLY A 409 -13.91 1.07 -21.80
N VAL A 410 -13.12 1.39 -20.77
CA VAL A 410 -13.29 2.61 -19.96
C VAL A 410 -13.08 3.85 -20.83
N GLN A 411 -12.04 3.87 -21.66
CA GLN A 411 -11.81 4.97 -22.59
C GLN A 411 -13.00 5.15 -23.56
N SER A 412 -13.56 4.07 -24.10
CA SER A 412 -14.75 4.11 -24.95
C SER A 412 -15.97 4.65 -24.21
N ILE A 413 -16.23 4.20 -22.98
CA ILE A 413 -17.34 4.68 -22.15
C ILE A 413 -17.20 6.17 -21.86
N LEU A 414 -16.03 6.62 -21.40
CA LEU A 414 -15.78 8.04 -21.14
C LEU A 414 -15.86 8.88 -22.41
N SER A 415 -15.36 8.36 -23.54
CA SER A 415 -15.49 9.03 -24.84
C SER A 415 -16.95 9.17 -25.26
N ALA A 416 -17.75 8.12 -25.10
CA ALA A 416 -19.18 8.17 -25.42
C ALA A 416 -19.95 9.15 -24.51
N LEU A 417 -19.62 9.20 -23.23
CA LEU A 417 -20.18 10.17 -22.29
C LEU A 417 -19.89 11.61 -22.73
N THR A 418 -18.63 11.90 -23.09
CA THR A 418 -18.19 13.25 -23.47
C THR A 418 -18.72 13.70 -24.84
N ARG A 419 -19.00 12.77 -25.77
CA ARG A 419 -19.63 13.10 -27.07
C ARG A 419 -21.09 13.54 -26.94
N ARG A 420 -21.79 13.09 -25.90
CA ARG A 420 -23.22 13.42 -25.69
C ARG A 420 -23.43 14.79 -25.08
N SER A 421 -22.56 15.17 -24.15
CA SER A 421 -22.60 16.45 -23.46
C SER A 421 -21.20 16.84 -23.02
N PRO A 422 -20.84 18.13 -23.06
CA PRO A 422 -19.63 18.61 -22.39
C PRO A 422 -19.65 18.14 -20.93
N THR A 423 -18.59 17.46 -20.49
CA THR A 423 -18.59 16.73 -19.22
C THR A 423 -17.43 17.15 -18.34
N VAL A 424 -17.70 17.40 -17.05
CA VAL A 424 -16.69 17.50 -16.00
C VAL A 424 -16.63 16.17 -15.25
N ILE A 425 -15.43 15.60 -15.16
CA ILE A 425 -15.13 14.37 -14.42
C ILE A 425 -14.27 14.76 -13.22
N CYS A 426 -14.82 14.63 -12.01
CA CYS A 426 -14.15 15.00 -10.76
C CYS A 426 -13.72 13.77 -9.97
N LEU A 427 -12.43 13.66 -9.67
CA LEU A 427 -11.86 12.59 -8.86
C LEU A 427 -11.27 13.19 -7.58
N GLU A 428 -11.91 12.90 -6.44
CA GLU A 428 -11.52 13.45 -5.14
C GLU A 428 -10.65 12.48 -4.33
N ASP A 429 -9.77 13.06 -3.50
CA ASP A 429 -8.88 12.36 -2.58
C ASP A 429 -7.92 11.34 -3.25
N LEU A 430 -7.45 11.61 -4.47
CA LEU A 430 -6.58 10.71 -5.27
C LEU A 430 -5.29 10.24 -4.60
N HIS A 431 -4.84 10.89 -3.52
CA HIS A 431 -3.73 10.42 -2.68
C HIS A 431 -4.00 9.05 -2.02
N TRP A 432 -5.28 8.65 -1.92
CA TRP A 432 -5.69 7.31 -1.49
C TRP A 432 -5.93 6.32 -2.64
N ALA A 433 -5.75 6.71 -3.91
CA ALA A 433 -5.96 5.80 -5.03
C ALA A 433 -4.86 4.74 -5.11
N ASP A 434 -5.21 3.52 -5.53
CA ASP A 434 -4.25 2.46 -5.80
C ASP A 434 -3.44 2.74 -7.08
N SER A 435 -2.27 2.10 -7.23
CA SER A 435 -1.39 2.34 -8.39
C SER A 435 -2.02 1.95 -9.73
N SER A 436 -2.94 0.98 -9.76
CA SER A 436 -3.65 0.55 -10.97
C SER A 436 -4.68 1.60 -11.39
N SER A 437 -5.37 2.22 -10.43
CA SER A 437 -6.23 3.40 -10.68
C SER A 437 -5.43 4.56 -11.26
N ILE A 438 -4.29 4.88 -10.65
CA ILE A 438 -3.41 5.95 -11.16
C ILE A 438 -2.90 5.61 -12.55
N GLY A 439 -2.48 4.37 -12.79
CA GLY A 439 -2.03 3.92 -14.12
C GLY A 439 -3.12 4.01 -15.18
N LEU A 440 -4.37 3.66 -14.86
CA LEU A 440 -5.51 3.82 -15.76
C LEU A 440 -5.81 5.30 -16.04
N LEU A 441 -5.82 6.13 -15.00
CA LEU A 441 -6.04 7.56 -15.14
C LEU A 441 -4.97 8.20 -16.02
N GLN A 442 -3.69 7.88 -15.78
CA GLN A 442 -2.59 8.34 -16.61
C GLN A 442 -2.71 7.83 -18.06
N PHE A 443 -3.13 6.59 -18.28
CA PHE A 443 -3.38 6.06 -19.62
C PHE A 443 -4.46 6.86 -20.36
N ILE A 444 -5.60 7.13 -19.71
CA ILE A 444 -6.70 7.91 -20.29
C ILE A 444 -6.27 9.36 -20.58
N LEU A 445 -5.46 9.94 -19.69
CA LEU A 445 -5.04 11.33 -19.78
C LEU A 445 -3.82 11.57 -20.69
N ARG A 446 -3.07 10.52 -21.07
CA ARG A 446 -1.86 10.65 -21.89
C ARG A 446 -2.14 11.17 -23.31
N ASP A 447 -3.14 10.60 -23.98
CA ASP A 447 -3.57 10.96 -25.33
C ASP A 447 -4.90 11.72 -25.30
N TYR A 448 -4.97 12.70 -24.39
CA TYR A 448 -6.21 13.39 -24.06
C TYR A 448 -6.70 14.29 -25.21
N GLN A 449 -7.78 13.87 -25.86
CA GLN A 449 -8.44 14.61 -26.96
C GLN A 449 -9.95 14.78 -26.74
N LEU A 450 -10.44 14.50 -25.53
CA LEU A 450 -11.87 14.51 -25.22
C LEU A 450 -12.35 15.92 -24.88
N PRO A 451 -13.58 16.30 -25.26
CA PRO A 451 -14.23 17.53 -24.82
C PRO A 451 -14.71 17.36 -23.38
N SER A 452 -13.78 17.26 -22.42
CA SER A 452 -14.07 17.16 -20.99
C SER A 452 -13.18 18.04 -20.12
N VAL A 453 -13.52 18.17 -18.86
CA VAL A 453 -12.60 18.72 -17.85
C VAL A 453 -12.39 17.65 -16.80
N PHE A 454 -11.13 17.22 -16.63
CA PHE A 454 -10.75 16.33 -15.53
C PHE A 454 -10.30 17.17 -14.33
N LEU A 455 -11.05 17.10 -13.23
CA LEU A 455 -10.68 17.69 -11.95
C LEU A 455 -10.10 16.59 -11.05
N CYS A 456 -8.84 16.73 -10.65
CA CYS A 456 -8.12 15.73 -9.86
C CYS A 456 -7.69 16.35 -8.53
N ALA A 457 -8.35 16.02 -7.42
CA ALA A 457 -8.04 16.61 -6.12
C ALA A 457 -7.23 15.67 -5.22
N TYR A 458 -6.14 16.17 -4.63
CA TYR A 458 -5.27 15.37 -3.74
C TYR A 458 -4.46 16.22 -2.75
N ARG A 459 -3.73 15.54 -1.85
CA ARG A 459 -2.86 16.15 -0.82
C ARG A 459 -1.38 15.87 -1.13
N PRO A 460 -0.46 16.82 -0.92
CA PRO A 460 0.98 16.53 -0.92
C PRO A 460 1.36 15.45 0.12
N PRO A 461 2.47 14.70 -0.07
CA PRO A 461 3.45 14.79 -1.15
C PRO A 461 3.05 14.04 -2.44
N PHE A 462 1.87 13.42 -2.50
CA PHE A 462 1.39 12.70 -3.68
C PHE A 462 1.33 13.62 -4.92
N ARG A 463 1.66 13.06 -6.09
CA ARG A 463 1.58 13.74 -7.40
C ARG A 463 0.98 12.79 -8.44
N LEU A 464 0.05 13.32 -9.25
CA LEU A 464 -0.60 12.53 -10.30
C LEU A 464 0.35 12.22 -11.48
N PHE A 465 1.24 13.16 -11.83
CA PHE A 465 2.19 13.00 -12.94
C PHE A 465 3.63 13.27 -12.49
N THR A 466 4.57 12.57 -13.11
CA THR A 466 6.01 12.87 -12.98
C THR A 466 6.41 14.04 -13.87
N SER A 467 7.56 14.66 -13.58
CA SER A 467 8.09 15.78 -14.38
C SER A 467 8.25 15.43 -15.87
N GLN A 468 8.60 14.17 -16.18
CA GLN A 468 8.74 13.69 -17.55
C GLN A 468 7.39 13.58 -18.26
N GLN A 469 6.36 13.06 -17.58
CA GLN A 469 5.01 12.90 -18.14
C GLN A 469 4.33 14.26 -18.42
N LEU A 470 4.60 15.27 -17.61
CA LEU A 470 4.05 16.63 -17.79
C LEU A 470 4.51 17.30 -19.10
N SER A 471 5.68 16.95 -19.62
CA SER A 471 6.20 17.55 -20.86
C SER A 471 5.26 17.36 -22.06
N GLY A 472 4.62 16.19 -22.15
CA GLY A 472 3.63 15.86 -23.19
C GLY A 472 2.24 16.46 -22.98
N LEU A 473 1.90 16.88 -21.75
CA LEU A 473 0.58 17.39 -21.36
C LEU A 473 0.54 18.90 -21.11
N SER A 474 1.67 19.58 -21.22
CA SER A 474 1.88 20.98 -20.82
C SER A 474 0.88 22.00 -21.40
N LYS A 475 0.25 21.71 -22.54
CA LYS A 475 -0.75 22.59 -23.17
C LYS A 475 -2.17 22.45 -22.60
N VAL A 476 -2.49 21.33 -21.95
CA VAL A 476 -3.84 20.99 -21.47
C VAL A 476 -3.91 20.79 -19.95
N TYR A 477 -2.75 20.69 -19.29
CA TYR A 477 -2.63 20.48 -17.85
C TYR A 477 -2.39 21.79 -17.09
N SER A 478 -3.09 21.96 -15.96
CA SER A 478 -2.86 23.04 -14.99
C SER A 478 -2.95 22.52 -13.56
N GLU A 479 -2.28 23.19 -12.62
CA GLU A 479 -2.28 22.84 -11.20
C GLU A 479 -2.69 24.05 -10.35
N ILE A 480 -3.73 23.89 -9.55
CA ILE A 480 -4.25 24.87 -8.60
C ILE A 480 -3.78 24.46 -7.20
N LYS A 481 -2.85 25.20 -6.62
CA LYS A 481 -2.37 24.99 -5.25
C LYS A 481 -3.16 25.86 -4.28
N LEU A 482 -3.98 25.24 -3.47
CA LEU A 482 -4.70 25.92 -2.39
C LEU A 482 -3.76 26.14 -1.21
N GLN A 483 -3.58 27.41 -0.87
CA GLN A 483 -2.92 27.86 0.35
C GLN A 483 -3.96 28.18 1.42
N ASP A 484 -3.54 28.25 2.69
CA ASP A 484 -4.36 28.79 3.75
C ASP A 484 -4.77 30.25 3.45
N LEU A 485 -5.87 30.70 4.03
CA LEU A 485 -6.40 32.05 3.81
C LEU A 485 -5.45 33.08 4.38
N SER A 486 -5.23 34.17 3.66
CA SER A 486 -4.60 35.35 4.24
C SER A 486 -5.46 35.91 5.37
N VAL A 487 -4.85 36.69 6.26
CA VAL A 487 -5.55 37.38 7.36
C VAL A 487 -6.75 38.19 6.86
N SER A 488 -6.62 38.84 5.70
CA SER A 488 -7.69 39.62 5.09
C SER A 488 -8.85 38.76 4.58
N GLU A 489 -8.57 37.56 4.08
CA GLU A 489 -9.58 36.61 3.61
C GLU A 489 -10.25 35.88 4.76
N ALA A 490 -9.50 35.54 5.82
CA ALA A 490 -10.05 35.03 7.06
C ALA A 490 -11.06 36.02 7.66
N LYS A 491 -10.74 37.32 7.69
CA LYS A 491 -11.69 38.37 8.12
C LYS A 491 -12.97 38.34 7.29
N ASN A 492 -12.85 38.36 5.95
CA ASN A 492 -13.98 38.30 5.04
C ASN A 492 -14.84 37.03 5.22
N MET A 493 -14.23 35.89 5.58
CA MET A 493 -14.94 34.65 5.89
C MET A 493 -15.77 34.78 7.17
N VAL A 494 -15.25 35.44 8.20
CA VAL A 494 -16.02 35.73 9.43
C VAL A 494 -17.15 36.70 9.17
N GLU A 495 -16.92 37.75 8.37
CA GLU A 495 -18.00 38.68 7.95
C GLU A 495 -19.15 37.92 7.28
N SER A 496 -18.83 36.96 6.41
CA SER A 496 -19.79 36.14 5.72
C SER A 496 -20.51 35.14 6.64
N LEU A 497 -19.77 34.41 7.51
CA LEU A 497 -20.32 33.53 8.54
C LEU A 497 -21.38 34.23 9.39
N LEU A 498 -21.04 35.44 9.84
CA LEU A 498 -21.88 36.25 10.71
C LEU A 498 -22.92 37.06 9.91
N LYS A 499 -22.84 37.09 8.58
CA LYS A 499 -23.70 37.92 7.71
C LYS A 499 -23.69 39.41 8.14
N THR A 500 -22.51 39.93 8.49
CA THR A 500 -22.29 41.34 8.88
C THR A 500 -20.93 41.84 8.37
N LYS A 501 -20.85 43.13 8.00
CA LYS A 501 -19.56 43.79 7.73
C LYS A 501 -18.92 44.39 8.98
N ALA A 502 -19.68 44.52 10.06
CA ALA A 502 -19.21 45.05 11.33
C ALA A 502 -18.96 43.89 12.28
N ILE A 503 -17.69 43.48 12.39
CA ILE A 503 -17.20 42.49 13.35
C ILE A 503 -16.59 43.22 14.55
N PRO A 504 -16.78 42.76 15.80
CA PRO A 504 -16.10 43.34 16.96
C PRO A 504 -14.58 43.32 16.81
N SER A 505 -13.90 44.41 17.18
CA SER A 505 -12.44 44.58 17.03
C SER A 505 -11.61 43.50 17.74
N GLU A 506 -12.09 42.99 18.87
CA GLU A 506 -11.45 41.88 19.58
C GLU A 506 -11.54 40.55 18.80
N LEU A 507 -12.64 40.32 18.09
CA LEU A 507 -12.79 39.15 17.21
C LEU A 507 -11.88 39.27 15.99
N GLU A 508 -11.71 40.49 15.46
CA GLU A 508 -10.72 40.76 14.41
C GLU A 508 -9.29 40.47 14.87
N ASN A 509 -8.90 40.89 16.08
CA ASN A 509 -7.59 40.58 16.66
C ASN A 509 -7.39 39.07 16.90
N PHE A 510 -8.44 38.36 17.33
CA PHE A 510 -8.39 36.89 17.47
C PHE A 510 -8.10 36.20 16.13
N ILE A 511 -8.76 36.64 15.04
CA ILE A 511 -8.51 36.13 13.69
C ILE A 511 -7.06 36.40 13.27
N GLN A 512 -6.52 37.58 13.57
CA GLN A 512 -5.14 37.96 13.20
C GLN A 512 -4.06 37.18 13.95
N THR A 513 -4.31 36.79 15.21
CA THR A 513 -3.28 36.25 16.11
C THR A 513 -3.33 34.74 16.31
N ARG A 514 -4.51 34.10 16.18
CA ARG A 514 -4.74 32.70 16.55
C ARG A 514 -5.16 31.80 15.38
N VAL A 515 -5.46 32.36 14.21
CA VAL A 515 -5.95 31.61 13.05
C VAL A 515 -4.82 31.52 12.03
N GLU A 516 -4.28 30.31 11.83
CA GLU A 516 -3.26 30.02 10.81
C GLU A 516 -3.84 30.02 9.37
N GLY A 517 -4.89 30.79 9.11
CA GLY A 517 -5.56 30.87 7.81
C GLY A 517 -6.40 29.64 7.42
N ASN A 518 -6.45 28.57 8.21
CA ASN A 518 -7.20 27.37 7.86
C ASN A 518 -8.73 27.63 7.90
N PRO A 519 -9.46 27.52 6.77
CA PRO A 519 -10.90 27.80 6.71
C PRO A 519 -11.75 26.96 7.66
N PHE A 520 -11.44 25.65 7.77
CA PHE A 520 -12.19 24.73 8.61
C PHE A 520 -12.03 25.07 10.09
N TYR A 521 -10.80 25.38 10.52
CA TYR A 521 -10.54 25.86 11.89
C TYR A 521 -11.33 27.13 12.20
N LEU A 522 -11.34 28.10 11.28
CA LEU A 522 -12.02 29.38 11.47
C LEU A 522 -13.53 29.22 11.60
N GLU A 523 -14.16 28.42 10.74
CA GLU A 523 -15.59 28.11 10.81
C GLU A 523 -15.95 27.46 12.15
N GLU A 524 -15.18 26.45 12.57
CA GLU A 524 -15.40 25.75 13.84
C GLU A 524 -15.13 26.64 15.07
N ALA A 525 -14.14 27.53 15.01
CA ALA A 525 -13.84 28.49 16.08
C ALA A 525 -14.96 29.52 16.26
N ILE A 526 -15.48 30.08 15.15
CA ILE A 526 -16.62 31.02 15.20
C ILE A 526 -17.89 30.31 15.66
N ASN A 527 -18.16 29.10 15.15
CA ASN A 527 -19.28 28.30 15.63
C ASN A 527 -19.15 27.98 17.12
N SER A 528 -17.94 27.66 17.61
CA SER A 528 -17.68 27.49 19.05
C SER A 528 -17.96 28.77 19.85
N LEU A 529 -17.64 29.96 19.33
CA LEU A 529 -17.94 31.25 19.96
C LEU A 529 -19.46 31.54 20.05
N ILE A 530 -20.21 31.16 19.03
CA ILE A 530 -21.68 31.29 18.99
C ILE A 530 -22.32 30.25 19.91
N GLU A 531 -21.87 29.00 19.81
CA GLU A 531 -22.12 27.89 20.74
C GLU A 531 -21.52 28.13 22.14
N SER A 532 -20.97 29.29 22.43
CA SER A 532 -20.54 29.60 23.77
C SER A 532 -21.12 30.90 24.27
N HIS A 533 -22.06 31.49 23.52
CA HIS A 533 -22.73 32.77 23.78
C HIS A 533 -21.73 33.89 24.06
N THR A 534 -20.43 33.67 23.80
CA THR A 534 -19.42 34.71 23.77
C THR A 534 -19.74 35.65 22.62
N LEU A 535 -20.20 35.10 21.49
CA LEU A 535 -20.64 35.86 20.33
C LEU A 535 -22.16 35.69 20.17
N ILE A 536 -22.93 36.74 20.45
CA ILE A 536 -24.39 36.74 20.29
C ILE A 536 -24.82 37.76 19.23
N ARG A 537 -25.99 37.51 18.65
CA ARG A 537 -26.65 38.45 17.74
C ARG A 537 -27.63 39.32 18.53
N ASP A 538 -27.40 40.62 18.56
CA ASP A 538 -28.22 41.62 19.24
C ASP A 538 -28.63 42.73 18.25
N ASN A 539 -29.94 42.92 18.06
CA ASN A 539 -30.55 43.90 17.15
C ASN A 539 -29.91 43.95 15.74
N GLY A 540 -29.59 42.79 15.17
CA GLY A 540 -28.99 42.66 13.83
C GLY A 540 -27.46 42.85 13.78
N SER A 541 -26.83 43.23 14.88
CA SER A 541 -25.37 43.35 15.05
C SER A 541 -24.80 42.19 15.87
N TRP A 542 -23.54 41.82 15.65
CA TRP A 542 -22.86 40.83 16.48
C TRP A 542 -22.11 41.51 17.60
N LYS A 543 -22.36 41.05 18.83
CA LYS A 543 -21.70 41.57 20.02
C LYS A 543 -21.01 40.45 20.77
N LEU A 544 -19.82 40.77 21.24
CA LEU A 544 -19.14 39.96 22.22
C LEU A 544 -19.77 40.24 23.57
N THR A 545 -20.30 39.21 24.23
CA THR A 545 -20.81 39.34 25.61
C THR A 545 -19.68 39.35 26.63
N LYS A 546 -18.49 38.87 26.21
CA LYS A 546 -17.30 38.50 26.98
C LYS A 546 -16.07 38.64 26.06
N GLN A 547 -14.87 38.88 26.58
CA GLN A 547 -13.68 39.03 25.72
C GLN A 547 -13.39 37.74 24.94
N VAL A 548 -12.84 37.82 23.73
CA VAL A 548 -12.52 36.61 22.94
C VAL A 548 -11.39 35.77 23.56
N SER A 549 -10.44 36.42 24.23
CA SER A 549 -9.33 35.81 25.00
C SER A 549 -9.79 34.87 26.11
N GLU A 550 -11.03 35.04 26.52
CA GLU A 550 -11.62 34.44 27.68
C GLU A 550 -12.49 33.21 27.30
N ALA A 551 -13.04 33.21 26.08
CA ALA A 551 -13.63 32.02 25.49
C ALA A 551 -12.55 30.98 25.17
N ILE A 552 -12.72 29.77 25.66
CA ILE A 552 -11.72 28.73 25.45
C ILE A 552 -11.94 28.09 24.08
N ILE A 553 -11.17 28.56 23.10
CA ILE A 553 -11.10 27.96 21.77
C ILE A 553 -9.75 27.25 21.68
N PRO A 554 -9.73 25.91 21.59
CA PRO A 554 -8.50 25.16 21.38
C PRO A 554 -7.75 25.68 20.16
N SER A 555 -6.43 25.85 20.27
CA SER A 555 -5.56 26.35 19.19
C SER A 555 -5.39 25.39 18.01
N THR A 556 -5.98 24.18 18.10
CA THR A 556 -5.87 23.13 17.09
C THR A 556 -7.24 22.64 16.68
N VAL A 557 -7.35 22.24 15.41
CA VAL A 557 -8.55 21.63 14.84
C VAL A 557 -8.99 20.38 15.61
N GLN A 558 -8.03 19.58 16.07
CA GLN A 558 -8.30 18.37 16.87
C GLN A 558 -8.91 18.73 18.24
N GLY A 559 -8.41 19.77 18.90
CA GLY A 559 -8.92 20.20 20.20
C GLY A 559 -10.38 20.67 20.15
N ILE A 560 -10.78 21.38 19.09
CA ILE A 560 -12.18 21.81 18.90
C ILE A 560 -13.10 20.60 18.76
N ILE A 561 -12.71 19.61 17.96
CA ILE A 561 -13.48 18.38 17.77
C ILE A 561 -13.61 17.62 19.09
N ILE A 562 -12.53 17.49 19.87
CA ILE A 562 -12.56 16.81 21.18
C ILE A 562 -13.52 17.51 22.16
N SER A 563 -13.49 18.84 22.24
CA SER A 563 -14.45 19.60 23.07
C SER A 563 -15.89 19.30 22.66
N ARG A 564 -16.20 19.26 21.36
CA ARG A 564 -17.54 18.89 20.87
C ARG A 564 -17.91 17.44 21.24
N LEU A 565 -16.97 16.51 21.22
CA LEU A 565 -17.20 15.11 21.60
C LEU A 565 -17.52 14.92 23.09
N ASP A 566 -16.82 15.62 23.98
CA ASP A 566 -17.03 15.51 25.44
C ASP A 566 -18.35 16.12 25.91
N ARG A 567 -18.99 16.91 25.04
CA ARG A 567 -20.29 17.52 25.25
C ARG A 567 -21.47 16.61 24.88
N LEU A 568 -21.20 15.44 24.27
CA LEU A 568 -22.21 14.45 23.88
C LEU A 568 -22.67 13.63 25.09
N GLU A 569 -23.92 13.16 25.05
CA GLU A 569 -24.42 12.12 25.96
C GLU A 569 -23.57 10.85 25.83
N ARG A 570 -23.43 10.08 26.92
CA ARG A 570 -22.53 8.91 26.98
C ARG A 570 -22.86 7.89 25.89
N GLU A 571 -24.13 7.63 25.66
CA GLU A 571 -24.65 6.71 24.65
C GLU A 571 -24.36 7.22 23.23
N ALA A 572 -24.60 8.50 22.95
CA ALA A 572 -24.33 9.10 21.65
C ALA A 572 -22.83 9.14 21.34
N LYS A 573 -21.99 9.48 22.34
CA LYS A 573 -20.52 9.42 22.22
C LYS A 573 -20.06 8.00 21.92
N ARG A 574 -20.65 7.00 22.58
CA ARG A 574 -20.33 5.59 22.34
C ARG A 574 -20.68 5.13 20.93
N ILE A 575 -21.88 5.44 20.45
CA ILE A 575 -22.33 5.10 19.10
C ILE A 575 -21.42 5.75 18.05
N LEU A 576 -21.06 7.02 18.22
CA LEU A 576 -20.15 7.71 17.32
C LEU A 576 -18.74 7.08 17.30
N GLN A 577 -18.25 6.66 18.47
CA GLN A 577 -17.00 5.92 18.61
C GLN A 577 -17.03 4.57 17.85
N GLU A 578 -18.07 3.77 18.02
CA GLU A 578 -18.21 2.48 17.33
C GLU A 578 -18.33 2.67 15.81
N ALA A 579 -19.12 3.66 15.38
CA ALA A 579 -19.24 4.05 13.97
C ALA A 579 -17.89 4.47 13.36
N SER A 580 -17.06 5.17 14.13
CA SER A 580 -15.73 5.61 13.67
C SER A 580 -14.80 4.45 13.34
N VAL A 581 -15.00 3.26 13.92
CA VAL A 581 -14.21 2.05 13.63
C VAL A 581 -14.68 1.35 12.36
N ILE A 582 -15.98 1.44 12.03
CA ILE A 582 -16.52 0.91 10.77
C ILE A 582 -15.94 1.67 9.58
N GLY A 583 -15.98 3.01 9.63
CA GLY A 583 -15.41 3.86 8.58
C GLY A 583 -16.06 5.24 8.53
N ARG A 584 -15.58 6.08 7.58
CA ARG A 584 -16.17 7.42 7.34
C ARG A 584 -17.63 7.32 6.89
N ALA A 585 -17.95 6.31 6.11
CA ALA A 585 -19.32 5.94 5.81
C ALA A 585 -19.57 4.54 6.38
N PHE A 586 -20.75 4.32 6.93
CA PHE A 586 -21.04 3.09 7.66
C PHE A 586 -22.52 2.69 7.50
N PHE A 587 -22.73 1.39 7.37
CA PHE A 587 -24.05 0.79 7.34
C PHE A 587 -24.68 0.78 8.72
N TYR A 588 -25.93 1.21 8.79
CA TYR A 588 -26.75 1.10 9.99
C TYR A 588 -26.81 -0.33 10.52
N GLU A 589 -26.98 -1.32 9.63
CA GLU A 589 -27.07 -2.74 10.01
C GLU A 589 -25.78 -3.28 10.65
N ILE A 590 -24.61 -2.84 10.18
CA ILE A 590 -23.33 -3.20 10.82
C ILE A 590 -23.27 -2.57 12.21
N LEU A 591 -23.52 -1.26 12.32
CA LEU A 591 -23.47 -0.52 13.58
C LEU A 591 -24.43 -1.12 14.63
N LYS A 592 -25.66 -1.43 14.22
CA LYS A 592 -26.70 -2.02 15.07
C LYS A 592 -26.32 -3.40 15.60
N ARG A 593 -25.63 -4.21 14.78
CA ARG A 593 -25.22 -5.57 15.18
C ARG A 593 -23.98 -5.57 16.08
N ILE A 594 -23.05 -4.64 15.84
CA ILE A 594 -21.87 -4.53 16.69
C ILE A 594 -22.20 -3.86 18.02
N THR A 595 -23.09 -2.87 18.08
CA THR A 595 -23.32 -2.14 19.33
C THR A 595 -24.11 -2.94 20.37
N ASP A 596 -23.74 -2.75 21.64
CA ASP A 596 -24.49 -3.28 22.79
C ASP A 596 -25.66 -2.36 23.18
N LEU A 597 -25.73 -1.14 22.60
CA LEU A 597 -26.73 -0.11 22.89
C LEU A 597 -27.92 -0.13 21.91
N ARG A 598 -28.36 -1.33 21.50
CA ARG A 598 -29.33 -1.53 20.40
C ARG A 598 -30.62 -0.72 20.53
N ASP A 599 -31.12 -0.55 21.75
CA ASP A 599 -32.40 0.12 22.03
C ASP A 599 -32.32 1.66 21.87
N VAL A 600 -31.12 2.24 21.89
CA VAL A 600 -30.91 3.70 21.83
C VAL A 600 -30.12 4.15 20.61
N VAL A 601 -29.78 3.24 19.69
CA VAL A 601 -29.02 3.55 18.45
C VAL A 601 -29.74 4.61 17.64
N ASP A 602 -31.04 4.44 17.37
CA ASP A 602 -31.80 5.37 16.53
C ASP A 602 -31.89 6.76 17.16
N LYS A 603 -32.15 6.84 18.48
CA LYS A 603 -32.15 8.10 19.23
C LYS A 603 -30.77 8.78 19.17
N SER A 604 -29.70 8.00 19.33
CA SER A 604 -28.33 8.49 19.31
C SER A 604 -27.93 9.01 17.94
N LEU A 605 -28.26 8.29 16.86
CA LEU A 605 -28.00 8.71 15.48
C LEU A 605 -28.75 10.01 15.14
N ASN A 606 -30.02 10.13 15.53
CA ASN A 606 -30.78 11.37 15.36
C ASN A 606 -30.16 12.55 16.11
N SER A 607 -29.67 12.32 17.33
CA SER A 607 -28.95 13.33 18.11
C SER A 607 -27.65 13.75 17.42
N LEU A 608 -26.85 12.79 16.97
CA LEU A 608 -25.58 13.04 16.25
C LEU A 608 -25.79 13.76 14.92
N GLU A 609 -26.87 13.47 14.20
CA GLU A 609 -27.25 14.18 12.98
C GLU A 609 -27.69 15.62 13.27
N SER A 610 -28.50 15.84 14.32
CA SER A 610 -28.90 17.18 14.75
C SER A 610 -27.73 18.05 15.23
N LEU A 611 -26.68 17.41 15.75
CA LEU A 611 -25.43 18.03 16.18
C LEU A 611 -24.37 18.09 15.06
N ASP A 612 -24.75 17.75 13.83
CA ASP A 612 -23.92 17.88 12.62
C ASP A 612 -22.64 17.01 12.62
N PHE A 613 -22.59 15.93 13.42
CA PHE A 613 -21.48 14.96 13.39
C PHE A 613 -21.57 14.01 12.18
N ILE A 614 -22.79 13.58 11.87
CA ILE A 614 -23.11 12.64 10.80
C ILE A 614 -24.28 13.15 9.97
N ARG A 615 -24.51 12.53 8.81
CA ARG A 615 -25.73 12.71 8.01
C ARG A 615 -26.10 11.41 7.33
N ALA A 616 -27.39 11.20 7.05
CA ALA A 616 -27.81 10.13 6.17
C ALA A 616 -27.25 10.33 4.75
N ARG A 617 -26.62 9.29 4.19
CA ARG A 617 -26.05 9.29 2.83
C ARG A 617 -27.01 8.62 1.85
N THR A 618 -27.50 7.44 2.21
CA THR A 618 -28.33 6.58 1.39
C THR A 618 -29.45 6.02 2.26
N VAL A 619 -30.70 6.12 1.80
CA VAL A 619 -31.89 5.70 2.57
C VAL A 619 -32.43 4.35 2.06
N GLN A 620 -32.10 3.96 0.82
CA GLN A 620 -32.46 2.67 0.21
C GLN A 620 -31.33 2.20 -0.72
N PRO A 621 -31.03 0.89 -0.81
CA PRO A 621 -31.73 -0.24 -0.18
C PRO A 621 -31.32 -0.45 1.29
N ASP A 622 -30.11 -0.04 1.65
CA ASP A 622 -29.54 -0.12 3.00
C ASP A 622 -29.30 1.28 3.56
N LEU A 623 -29.73 1.53 4.80
CA LEU A 623 -29.54 2.81 5.47
C LEU A 623 -28.06 3.02 5.79
N GLU A 624 -27.45 4.03 5.18
CA GLU A 624 -26.04 4.38 5.32
C GLU A 624 -25.90 5.79 5.88
N TYR A 625 -25.00 5.95 6.85
CA TYR A 625 -24.63 7.24 7.41
C TYR A 625 -23.19 7.58 7.02
N ILE A 626 -22.89 8.88 6.93
CA ILE A 626 -21.54 9.37 6.69
C ILE A 626 -21.18 10.46 7.70
N PHE A 627 -19.93 10.43 8.18
CA PHE A 627 -19.36 11.53 8.94
C PHE A 627 -19.29 12.78 8.07
N LYS A 628 -19.82 13.90 8.58
CA LYS A 628 -19.85 15.17 7.85
C LYS A 628 -18.44 15.65 7.48
N HIS A 629 -17.49 15.45 8.40
CA HIS A 629 -16.09 15.77 8.21
C HIS A 629 -15.20 14.55 8.48
N ALA A 630 -14.30 14.23 7.54
CA ALA A 630 -13.38 13.10 7.67
C ALA A 630 -12.49 13.21 8.92
N LEU A 631 -12.03 14.44 9.23
CA LEU A 631 -11.19 14.69 10.39
C LEU A 631 -11.91 14.40 11.73
N THR A 632 -13.24 14.59 11.78
CA THR A 632 -14.04 14.21 12.95
C THR A 632 -13.98 12.72 13.20
N GLN A 633 -14.14 11.90 12.16
CA GLN A 633 -14.01 10.44 12.28
C GLN A 633 -12.60 10.04 12.76
N GLU A 634 -11.55 10.65 12.22
CA GLU A 634 -10.16 10.36 12.60
C GLU A 634 -9.89 10.68 14.08
N VAL A 635 -10.38 11.81 14.58
CA VAL A 635 -10.23 12.21 15.99
C VAL A 635 -10.98 11.26 16.91
N VAL A 636 -12.23 10.91 16.56
CA VAL A 636 -13.03 9.95 17.34
C VAL A 636 -12.38 8.58 17.39
N TYR A 637 -11.93 8.06 16.24
CA TYR A 637 -11.28 6.76 16.12
C TYR A 637 -9.99 6.70 16.96
N ASN A 638 -9.18 7.76 16.92
CA ASN A 638 -7.92 7.81 17.65
C ASN A 638 -8.09 8.00 19.17
N GLY A 639 -9.23 8.52 19.61
CA GLY A 639 -9.60 8.63 21.03
C GLY A 639 -9.83 7.29 21.72
N LEU A 640 -10.16 6.24 20.96
CA LEU A 640 -10.38 4.89 21.51
C LEU A 640 -9.07 4.21 21.96
N LEU A 641 -9.16 3.43 23.05
CA LEU A 641 -8.06 2.57 23.49
C LEU A 641 -7.71 1.54 22.40
N LYS A 642 -6.42 1.16 22.31
CA LYS A 642 -5.96 0.19 21.32
C LYS A 642 -6.67 -1.17 21.45
N LYS A 643 -6.80 -1.68 22.68
CA LYS A 643 -7.47 -2.96 22.96
C LYS A 643 -8.94 -2.94 22.53
N GLU A 644 -9.60 -1.82 22.74
CA GLU A 644 -10.99 -1.63 22.36
C GLU A 644 -11.17 -1.54 20.84
N ARG A 645 -10.32 -0.75 20.16
CA ARG A 645 -10.30 -0.74 18.70
C ARG A 645 -10.11 -2.14 18.11
N GLN A 646 -9.19 -2.92 18.66
CA GLN A 646 -8.97 -4.30 18.23
C GLN A 646 -10.22 -5.17 18.40
N ALA A 647 -10.91 -5.07 19.54
CA ALA A 647 -12.15 -5.81 19.77
C ALA A 647 -13.27 -5.38 18.81
N LEU A 648 -13.39 -4.07 18.53
CA LEU A 648 -14.38 -3.54 17.59
C LEU A 648 -14.11 -3.97 16.16
N HIS A 649 -12.86 -3.86 15.68
CA HIS A 649 -12.48 -4.34 14.36
C HIS A 649 -12.76 -5.85 14.18
N GLU A 650 -12.45 -6.67 15.18
CA GLU A 650 -12.78 -8.11 15.15
C GLU A 650 -14.29 -8.34 15.03
N ARG A 651 -15.10 -7.65 15.84
CA ARG A 651 -16.57 -7.76 15.83
C ARG A 651 -17.17 -7.30 14.51
N ILE A 652 -16.64 -6.22 13.90
CA ILE A 652 -17.05 -5.75 12.58
C ILE A 652 -16.77 -6.79 11.50
N GLY A 653 -15.56 -7.35 11.47
CA GLY A 653 -15.19 -8.40 10.52
C GLY A 653 -16.13 -9.61 10.59
N LEU A 654 -16.47 -10.06 11.80
CA LEU A 654 -17.41 -11.17 12.01
C LEU A 654 -18.84 -10.85 11.53
N VAL A 655 -19.32 -9.63 11.80
CA VAL A 655 -20.64 -9.19 11.35
C VAL A 655 -20.71 -9.07 9.82
N MET A 656 -19.64 -8.54 9.20
CA MET A 656 -19.55 -8.45 7.74
C MET A 656 -19.55 -9.83 7.07
N GLU A 657 -18.85 -10.82 7.63
CA GLU A 657 -18.87 -12.20 7.12
C GLU A 657 -20.29 -12.78 7.10
N GLN A 658 -21.07 -12.52 8.15
CA GLN A 658 -22.44 -13.02 8.27
C GLN A 658 -23.42 -12.28 7.36
N LEU A 659 -23.32 -10.94 7.31
CA LEU A 659 -24.21 -10.11 6.51
C LEU A 659 -24.00 -10.33 5.01
N PHE A 660 -22.75 -10.45 4.58
CA PHE A 660 -22.38 -10.45 3.16
C PHE A 660 -21.91 -11.83 2.67
N HIS A 661 -22.35 -12.91 3.31
CA HIS A 661 -21.86 -14.27 3.05
C HIS A 661 -21.90 -14.68 1.56
N ASP A 662 -22.94 -14.31 0.81
CA ASP A 662 -23.11 -14.63 -0.61
C ASP A 662 -22.27 -13.75 -1.56
N ARG A 663 -21.64 -12.69 -1.03
CA ARG A 663 -20.92 -11.66 -1.80
C ARG A 663 -19.62 -11.20 -1.14
N LEU A 664 -19.03 -12.05 -0.31
CA LEU A 664 -17.74 -11.80 0.34
C LEU A 664 -16.62 -11.36 -0.61
N PRO A 665 -16.52 -11.84 -1.88
CA PRO A 665 -15.50 -11.35 -2.81
C PRO A 665 -15.50 -9.83 -3.01
N GLU A 666 -16.62 -9.14 -2.78
CA GLU A 666 -16.70 -7.68 -2.84
C GLU A 666 -15.98 -6.99 -1.67
N PHE A 667 -15.89 -7.66 -0.52
CA PHE A 667 -15.41 -7.10 0.75
C PHE A 667 -14.08 -7.68 1.24
N TYR A 668 -13.37 -8.50 0.45
CA TYR A 668 -12.11 -9.12 0.88
C TYR A 668 -11.08 -8.11 1.40
N GLU A 669 -10.90 -6.98 0.72
CA GLU A 669 -9.97 -5.92 1.12
C GLU A 669 -10.38 -5.27 2.45
N THR A 670 -11.67 -5.00 2.64
CA THR A 670 -12.22 -4.42 3.87
C THR A 670 -12.14 -5.42 5.03
N LEU A 671 -12.46 -6.69 4.80
CA LEU A 671 -12.33 -7.76 5.78
C LEU A 671 -10.87 -7.97 6.20
N ALA A 672 -9.94 -7.96 5.25
CA ALA A 672 -8.50 -8.00 5.53
C ALA A 672 -8.07 -6.84 6.44
N TYR A 673 -8.53 -5.61 6.15
CA TYR A 673 -8.25 -4.45 6.99
C TYR A 673 -8.79 -4.62 8.41
N HIS A 674 -10.06 -4.99 8.59
CA HIS A 674 -10.64 -5.18 9.92
C HIS A 674 -9.94 -6.30 10.69
N TYR A 675 -9.72 -7.47 10.10
CA TYR A 675 -9.05 -8.56 10.82
C TYR A 675 -7.59 -8.26 11.15
N LYS A 676 -6.88 -7.50 10.30
CA LYS A 676 -5.51 -7.03 10.60
C LYS A 676 -5.49 -6.10 11.82
N GLN A 677 -6.45 -5.18 11.90
CA GLN A 677 -6.60 -4.29 13.05
C GLN A 677 -7.23 -5.00 14.27
N GLY A 678 -7.78 -6.21 14.08
CA GLY A 678 -8.42 -7.05 15.08
C GLY A 678 -7.46 -7.99 15.81
N GLN A 679 -7.95 -9.17 16.17
CA GLN A 679 -7.19 -10.19 16.92
C GLN A 679 -6.92 -11.46 16.07
N SER A 680 -7.77 -11.72 15.07
CA SER A 680 -7.68 -12.91 14.21
C SER A 680 -6.65 -12.77 13.09
N LEU A 681 -5.37 -12.98 13.41
CA LEU A 681 -4.27 -12.95 12.44
C LEU A 681 -4.51 -13.89 11.24
N LEU A 682 -4.93 -15.13 11.49
CA LEU A 682 -5.15 -16.10 10.41
C LEU A 682 -6.25 -15.67 9.44
N LYS A 683 -7.30 -14.99 9.94
CA LYS A 683 -8.35 -14.43 9.08
C LYS A 683 -7.82 -13.24 8.28
N ALA A 684 -7.01 -12.39 8.90
CA ALA A 684 -6.36 -11.28 8.19
C ALA A 684 -5.53 -11.80 7.02
N VAL A 685 -4.71 -12.82 7.25
CA VAL A 685 -3.89 -13.48 6.20
C VAL A 685 -4.77 -14.09 5.11
N ASP A 686 -5.81 -14.85 5.48
CA ASP A 686 -6.72 -15.47 4.50
C ASP A 686 -7.38 -14.44 3.58
N TYR A 687 -7.93 -13.36 4.14
CA TYR A 687 -8.54 -12.29 3.34
C TYR A 687 -7.53 -11.47 2.55
N LEU A 688 -6.30 -11.27 3.05
CA LEU A 688 -5.22 -10.65 2.29
C LEU A 688 -4.82 -11.50 1.08
N VAL A 689 -4.70 -12.82 1.23
CA VAL A 689 -4.42 -13.73 0.11
C VAL A 689 -5.57 -13.69 -0.91
N LYS A 690 -6.82 -13.75 -0.45
CA LYS A 690 -8.00 -13.65 -1.32
C LYS A 690 -8.07 -12.31 -2.07
N ALA A 691 -7.82 -11.20 -1.39
CA ALA A 691 -7.74 -9.86 -2.00
C ALA A 691 -6.57 -9.76 -3.00
N GLY A 692 -5.42 -10.33 -2.66
CA GLY A 692 -4.25 -10.38 -3.54
C GLY A 692 -4.52 -11.19 -4.80
N THR A 693 -5.17 -12.35 -4.68
CA THR A 693 -5.55 -13.22 -5.81
C THR A 693 -6.62 -12.55 -6.69
N LYS A 694 -7.62 -11.92 -6.07
CA LYS A 694 -8.61 -11.10 -6.79
C LYS A 694 -7.94 -9.97 -7.59
N SER A 695 -6.95 -9.29 -7.01
CA SER A 695 -6.17 -8.25 -7.68
C SER A 695 -5.31 -8.81 -8.81
N PHE A 696 -4.69 -9.97 -8.61
CA PHE A 696 -3.92 -10.67 -9.64
C PHE A 696 -4.78 -11.01 -10.87
N ASN A 697 -6.00 -11.52 -10.66
CA ASN A 697 -6.95 -11.84 -11.72
C ASN A 697 -7.43 -10.60 -12.51
N ARG A 698 -7.33 -9.41 -11.91
CA ARG A 698 -7.58 -8.10 -12.57
C ARG A 698 -6.32 -7.46 -13.14
N TYR A 699 -5.20 -8.19 -13.13
CA TYR A 699 -3.85 -7.75 -13.49
C TYR A 699 -3.38 -6.47 -12.78
N ALA A 700 -3.85 -6.28 -11.54
CA ALA A 700 -3.39 -5.25 -10.61
C ALA A 700 -2.19 -5.79 -9.81
N LEU A 701 -1.05 -5.97 -10.49
CA LEU A 701 0.13 -6.68 -9.95
C LEU A 701 0.75 -6.02 -8.72
N ASP A 702 0.69 -4.69 -8.61
CA ASP A 702 1.19 -3.96 -7.44
C ASP A 702 0.29 -4.15 -6.22
N ALA A 703 -1.03 -3.99 -6.39
CA ALA A 703 -1.99 -4.23 -5.32
C ALA A 703 -1.94 -5.68 -4.85
N SER A 704 -1.83 -6.63 -5.80
CA SER A 704 -1.63 -8.04 -5.50
C SER A 704 -0.36 -8.28 -4.69
N HIS A 705 0.78 -7.75 -5.14
CA HIS A 705 2.05 -7.87 -4.42
C HIS A 705 1.99 -7.24 -3.02
N ALA A 706 1.33 -6.08 -2.86
CA ALA A 706 1.16 -5.43 -1.56
C ALA A 706 0.37 -6.30 -0.57
N CYS A 707 -0.75 -6.89 -1.00
CA CYS A 707 -1.53 -7.80 -0.17
C CYS A 707 -0.73 -9.04 0.25
N PHE A 708 0.01 -9.65 -0.69
CA PHE A 708 0.86 -10.81 -0.39
C PHE A 708 2.03 -10.46 0.52
N ASN A 709 2.66 -9.29 0.33
CA ASN A 709 3.72 -8.80 1.21
C ASN A 709 3.19 -8.56 2.63
N GLU A 710 2.02 -7.96 2.76
CA GLU A 710 1.40 -7.69 4.05
C GLU A 710 1.03 -8.99 4.79
N ALA A 711 0.49 -9.97 4.08
CA ALA A 711 0.21 -11.30 4.63
C ALA A 711 1.51 -12.05 5.00
N TYR A 712 2.56 -11.91 4.18
CA TYR A 712 3.89 -12.41 4.48
C TYR A 712 4.43 -11.80 5.77
N ASP A 713 4.42 -10.47 5.91
CA ASP A 713 4.93 -9.76 7.09
C ASP A 713 4.21 -10.18 8.38
N LEU A 714 2.90 -10.45 8.31
CA LEU A 714 2.14 -10.95 9.46
C LEU A 714 2.58 -12.35 9.90
N LEU A 715 2.96 -13.23 8.96
CA LEU A 715 3.40 -14.59 9.26
C LEU A 715 4.90 -14.65 9.59
N SER A 716 5.75 -13.96 8.83
CA SER A 716 7.22 -14.05 8.90
C SER A 716 7.79 -13.39 10.16
N ASN A 717 7.15 -12.33 10.66
CA ASN A 717 7.62 -11.62 11.86
C ASN A 717 7.28 -12.35 13.18
N LYS A 718 6.55 -13.47 13.11
CA LYS A 718 6.20 -14.28 14.27
C LYS A 718 7.33 -15.27 14.58
N SER A 719 7.95 -15.15 15.77
CA SER A 719 9.03 -16.04 16.21
C SER A 719 8.56 -17.49 16.44
N ASP A 720 7.40 -17.66 17.06
CA ASP A 720 6.83 -18.98 17.42
C ASP A 720 5.66 -19.34 16.51
N ARG A 721 5.95 -19.73 15.27
CA ARG A 721 4.94 -20.17 14.29
C ARG A 721 4.45 -21.58 14.63
N THR A 722 3.15 -21.79 14.55
CA THR A 722 2.54 -23.12 14.60
C THR A 722 2.70 -23.83 13.26
N SER A 723 2.63 -25.17 13.24
CA SER A 723 2.70 -25.94 11.98
C SER A 723 1.65 -25.51 10.93
N LYS A 724 0.47 -25.05 11.37
CA LYS A 724 -0.56 -24.51 10.47
C LYS A 724 -0.13 -23.19 9.84
N GLU A 725 0.52 -22.32 10.60
CA GLU A 725 1.04 -21.03 10.11
C GLU A 725 2.24 -21.21 9.18
N GLU A 726 3.09 -22.20 9.43
CA GLU A 726 4.20 -22.56 8.54
C GLU A 726 3.68 -23.03 7.17
N LYS A 727 2.68 -23.93 7.16
CA LYS A 727 2.04 -24.36 5.91
C LYS A 727 1.41 -23.18 5.16
N LEU A 728 0.66 -22.32 5.86
CA LEU A 728 0.06 -21.14 5.25
C LEU A 728 1.10 -20.19 4.66
N LEU A 729 2.26 -20.04 5.32
CA LEU A 729 3.38 -19.25 4.79
C LEU A 729 3.99 -19.88 3.54
N ILE A 730 4.14 -21.21 3.51
CA ILE A 730 4.64 -21.96 2.35
C ILE A 730 3.68 -21.78 1.16
N ASP A 731 2.38 -21.99 1.38
CA ASP A 731 1.34 -21.78 0.37
C ASP A 731 1.41 -20.35 -0.18
N LEU A 732 1.49 -19.36 0.73
CA LEU A 732 1.59 -17.95 0.37
C LEU A 732 2.82 -17.66 -0.49
N ILE A 733 4.01 -18.13 -0.11
CA ILE A 733 5.26 -17.90 -0.85
C ILE A 733 5.20 -18.49 -2.26
N ILE A 734 4.64 -19.69 -2.39
CA ILE A 734 4.50 -20.37 -3.70
C ILE A 734 3.54 -19.62 -4.61
N HIS A 735 2.39 -19.18 -4.08
CA HIS A 735 1.44 -18.35 -4.82
C HIS A 735 2.04 -16.98 -5.18
N TRP A 736 2.83 -16.39 -4.30
CA TRP A 736 3.50 -15.12 -4.54
C TRP A 736 4.49 -15.20 -5.71
N GLY A 737 5.07 -16.38 -5.96
CA GLY A 737 5.93 -16.66 -7.11
C GLY A 737 5.31 -16.28 -8.46
N TYR A 738 4.00 -16.51 -8.65
CA TYR A 738 3.29 -16.09 -9.88
C TYR A 738 3.25 -14.57 -10.04
N ILE A 739 3.10 -13.83 -8.95
CA ILE A 739 3.05 -12.37 -8.96
C ILE A 739 4.44 -11.80 -9.26
N TYR A 740 5.49 -12.31 -8.62
CA TYR A 740 6.87 -11.94 -8.95
C TYR A 740 7.20 -12.21 -10.43
N HIS A 741 6.80 -13.37 -10.95
CA HIS A 741 7.00 -13.72 -12.36
C HIS A 741 6.34 -12.69 -13.29
N ASN A 742 5.08 -12.32 -13.03
CA ASN A 742 4.36 -11.35 -13.85
C ASN A 742 4.86 -9.91 -13.68
N ARG A 743 5.51 -9.59 -12.56
CA ARG A 743 6.24 -8.33 -12.33
C ARG A 743 7.64 -8.31 -12.94
N ALA A 744 8.13 -9.46 -13.43
CA ALA A 744 9.51 -9.65 -13.87
C ALA A 744 10.58 -9.41 -12.78
N ASP A 745 10.21 -9.47 -11.49
CA ASP A 745 11.12 -9.26 -10.37
C ASP A 745 11.74 -10.60 -9.91
N TYR A 746 12.69 -11.10 -10.70
CA TYR A 746 13.35 -12.37 -10.43
C TYR A 746 14.36 -12.28 -9.28
N ALA A 747 14.96 -11.11 -9.07
CA ALA A 747 15.87 -10.88 -7.95
C ALA A 747 15.14 -10.98 -6.60
N GLY A 748 13.97 -10.32 -6.49
CA GLY A 748 13.09 -10.43 -5.32
C GLY A 748 12.61 -11.87 -5.09
N LEU A 749 12.20 -12.56 -6.16
CA LEU A 749 11.75 -13.95 -6.09
C LEU A 749 12.83 -14.90 -5.56
N ILE A 750 14.05 -14.83 -6.10
CA ILE A 750 15.18 -15.65 -5.64
C ILE A 750 15.47 -15.38 -4.17
N LYS A 751 15.52 -14.09 -3.77
CA LYS A 751 15.76 -13.71 -2.37
C LYS A 751 14.70 -14.30 -1.44
N LEU A 752 13.42 -14.16 -1.80
CA LEU A 752 12.30 -14.71 -1.03
C LEU A 752 12.43 -16.23 -0.86
N PHE A 753 12.63 -16.95 -1.97
CA PHE A 753 12.66 -18.43 -1.94
C PHE A 753 13.89 -18.93 -1.19
N LYS A 754 15.07 -18.36 -1.46
CA LYS A 754 16.30 -18.72 -0.74
C LYS A 754 16.21 -18.48 0.76
N THR A 755 15.53 -17.40 1.19
CA THR A 755 15.33 -17.12 2.62
C THR A 755 14.51 -18.21 3.32
N HIS A 756 13.60 -18.87 2.61
CA HIS A 756 12.67 -19.88 3.17
C HIS A 756 12.95 -21.31 2.71
N GLU A 757 14.08 -21.57 2.05
CA GLU A 757 14.42 -22.90 1.50
C GLU A 757 14.41 -23.99 2.59
N ALA A 758 15.05 -23.74 3.74
CA ALA A 758 15.09 -24.69 4.86
C ALA A 758 13.71 -24.94 5.50
N LEU A 759 12.85 -23.91 5.58
CA LEU A 759 11.49 -24.03 6.11
C LEU A 759 10.65 -24.92 5.18
N VAL A 760 10.71 -24.63 3.88
CA VAL A 760 9.99 -25.38 2.85
C VAL A 760 10.46 -26.83 2.80
N GLU A 761 11.77 -27.10 2.82
CA GLU A 761 12.31 -28.46 2.86
C GLU A 761 11.84 -29.28 4.07
N SER A 762 11.63 -28.63 5.22
CA SER A 762 11.31 -29.32 6.46
C SER A 762 9.80 -29.55 6.66
N HIS A 763 8.95 -28.67 6.11
CA HIS A 763 7.52 -28.63 6.46
C HIS A 763 6.55 -28.68 5.27
N ALA A 764 7.01 -28.47 4.03
CA ALA A 764 6.14 -28.54 2.86
C ALA A 764 5.80 -30.00 2.49
N ASP A 765 4.63 -30.20 1.91
CA ASP A 765 4.36 -31.44 1.19
C ASP A 765 5.13 -31.48 -0.15
N LYS A 766 5.12 -32.66 -0.78
CA LYS A 766 5.85 -32.88 -2.02
C LYS A 766 5.33 -32.02 -3.20
N GLU A 767 4.03 -31.71 -3.26
CA GLU A 767 3.48 -30.86 -4.34
C GLU A 767 4.00 -29.43 -4.24
N HIS A 768 4.02 -28.87 -3.03
CA HIS A 768 4.60 -27.56 -2.77
C HIS A 768 6.11 -27.53 -3.04
N LEU A 769 6.85 -28.60 -2.73
CA LEU A 769 8.27 -28.72 -3.08
C LEU A 769 8.52 -28.69 -4.60
N VAL A 770 7.67 -29.37 -5.38
CA VAL A 770 7.74 -29.35 -6.86
C VAL A 770 7.64 -27.92 -7.37
N MET A 771 6.63 -27.17 -6.93
CA MET A 771 6.42 -25.80 -7.38
C MET A 771 7.50 -24.85 -6.86
N PHE A 772 7.95 -25.03 -5.61
CA PHE A 772 9.00 -24.21 -5.01
C PHE A 772 10.32 -24.30 -5.80
N TYR A 773 10.79 -25.52 -6.06
CA TYR A 773 12.04 -25.73 -6.80
C TYR A 773 11.91 -25.39 -8.28
N GLY A 774 10.76 -25.64 -8.90
CA GLY A 774 10.50 -25.23 -10.27
C GLY A 774 10.61 -23.71 -10.45
N TRP A 775 9.95 -22.93 -9.58
CA TRP A 775 10.03 -21.47 -9.60
C TRP A 775 11.42 -20.92 -9.30
N LEU A 776 12.09 -21.45 -8.27
CA LEU A 776 13.45 -21.04 -7.93
C LEU A 776 14.41 -21.33 -9.09
N GLY A 777 14.33 -22.52 -9.67
CA GLY A 777 15.14 -22.89 -10.82
C GLY A 777 14.87 -21.98 -12.03
N PHE A 778 13.60 -21.67 -12.30
CA PHE A 778 13.24 -20.75 -13.37
C PHE A 778 13.81 -19.36 -13.15
N ALA A 779 13.63 -18.79 -11.96
CA ALA A 779 14.14 -17.46 -11.63
C ALA A 779 15.67 -17.38 -11.76
N LEU A 780 16.41 -18.38 -11.26
CA LEU A 780 17.87 -18.47 -11.40
C LEU A 780 18.31 -18.49 -12.86
N SER A 781 17.59 -19.21 -13.74
CA SER A 781 17.90 -19.22 -15.17
C SER A 781 17.73 -17.85 -15.83
N ARG A 782 16.82 -16.99 -15.33
CA ARG A 782 16.61 -15.64 -15.87
C ARG A 782 17.73 -14.67 -15.48
N ARG A 783 18.50 -14.99 -14.44
CA ARG A 783 19.68 -14.24 -13.98
C ARG A 783 21.01 -14.78 -14.52
N ASP A 784 20.95 -15.51 -15.64
CA ASP A 784 22.11 -16.09 -16.34
C ASP A 784 22.91 -17.10 -15.51
N VAL A 785 22.25 -17.82 -14.58
CA VAL A 785 22.85 -18.94 -13.84
C VAL A 785 22.17 -20.27 -14.20
N PRO A 786 22.17 -20.69 -15.49
CA PRO A 786 21.32 -21.77 -15.98
C PRO A 786 21.66 -23.14 -15.38
N ALA A 787 22.90 -23.39 -14.95
CA ALA A 787 23.30 -24.65 -14.33
C ALA A 787 22.61 -24.90 -12.98
N ASP A 788 22.52 -23.87 -12.12
CA ASP A 788 21.78 -23.96 -10.86
C ASP A 788 20.28 -24.08 -11.14
N GLY A 789 19.79 -23.32 -12.13
CA GLY A 789 18.41 -23.40 -12.60
C GLY A 789 18.01 -24.83 -13.00
N TYR A 790 18.85 -25.48 -13.81
CA TYR A 790 18.69 -26.87 -14.21
C TYR A 790 18.62 -27.81 -13.01
N ARG A 791 19.57 -27.70 -12.07
CA ARG A 791 19.62 -28.58 -10.89
C ARG A 791 18.33 -28.53 -10.07
N TYR A 792 17.80 -27.32 -9.84
CA TYR A 792 16.55 -27.15 -9.07
C TYR A 792 15.33 -27.66 -9.82
N MET A 793 15.16 -27.34 -11.10
CA MET A 793 14.04 -27.86 -11.90
C MET A 793 14.10 -29.38 -12.06
N HIS A 794 15.29 -29.95 -12.17
CA HIS A 794 15.46 -31.39 -12.26
C HIS A 794 15.09 -32.08 -10.93
N LYS A 795 15.46 -31.49 -9.79
CA LYS A 795 15.00 -31.95 -8.46
C LYS A 795 13.47 -31.89 -8.37
N ALA A 796 12.86 -30.79 -8.82
CA ALA A 796 11.40 -30.65 -8.88
C ALA A 796 10.75 -31.71 -9.77
N LEU A 797 11.32 -31.99 -10.95
CA LEU A 797 10.83 -33.00 -11.87
C LEU A 797 10.85 -34.41 -11.26
N GLN A 798 11.93 -34.77 -10.58
CA GLN A 798 12.04 -36.07 -9.90
C GLN A 798 10.96 -36.22 -8.83
N ILE A 799 10.75 -35.19 -8.00
CA ILE A 799 9.70 -35.22 -6.97
C ILE A 799 8.31 -35.34 -7.62
N ALA A 800 8.07 -34.62 -8.72
CA ALA A 800 6.79 -34.68 -9.44
C ALA A 800 6.52 -36.08 -10.02
N GLU A 801 7.55 -36.73 -10.57
CA GLU A 801 7.47 -38.11 -11.06
C GLU A 801 7.18 -39.10 -9.92
N GLU A 802 7.86 -38.95 -8.77
CA GLU A 802 7.65 -39.81 -7.59
C GLU A 802 6.21 -39.78 -7.06
N ILE A 803 5.56 -38.60 -7.09
CA ILE A 803 4.19 -38.43 -6.59
C ILE A 803 3.12 -38.58 -7.68
N GLY A 804 3.52 -38.77 -8.94
CA GLY A 804 2.59 -38.84 -10.06
C GLY A 804 1.92 -37.50 -10.40
N ASP A 805 2.51 -36.36 -10.02
CA ASP A 805 2.01 -35.03 -10.36
C ASP A 805 2.31 -34.73 -11.84
N ARG A 806 1.36 -35.10 -12.70
CA ARG A 806 1.46 -34.88 -14.14
C ARG A 806 1.61 -33.40 -14.50
N LYS A 807 0.99 -32.49 -13.74
CA LYS A 807 1.05 -31.06 -14.02
C LYS A 807 2.43 -30.51 -13.65
N GLY A 808 2.95 -30.87 -12.48
CA GLY A 808 4.32 -30.57 -12.06
C GLY A 808 5.39 -31.09 -13.02
N VAL A 809 5.21 -32.29 -13.56
CA VAL A 809 6.07 -32.82 -14.64
C VAL A 809 6.04 -31.90 -15.87
N GLY A 810 4.84 -31.51 -16.32
CA GLY A 810 4.68 -30.62 -17.48
C GLY A 810 5.38 -29.27 -17.30
N TYR A 811 5.16 -28.60 -16.16
CA TYR A 811 5.78 -27.31 -15.87
C TYR A 811 7.30 -27.38 -15.83
N ASN A 812 7.86 -28.38 -15.14
CA ASN A 812 9.31 -28.52 -15.04
C ASN A 812 9.95 -28.94 -16.37
N CYS A 813 9.35 -29.86 -17.13
CA CYS A 813 9.83 -30.19 -18.47
C CYS A 813 9.78 -28.98 -19.42
N MET A 814 8.71 -28.19 -19.37
CA MET A 814 8.58 -26.96 -20.16
C MET A 814 9.69 -25.95 -19.86
N TRP A 815 10.01 -25.71 -18.58
CA TRP A 815 11.10 -24.81 -18.22
C TRP A 815 12.48 -25.39 -18.54
N LEU A 816 12.70 -26.68 -18.28
CA LEU A 816 13.94 -27.39 -18.62
C LEU A 816 14.22 -27.36 -20.13
N THR A 817 13.19 -27.39 -20.97
CA THR A 817 13.34 -27.27 -22.43
C THR A 817 14.18 -26.06 -22.81
N GLN A 818 13.86 -24.88 -22.27
CA GLN A 818 14.60 -23.65 -22.58
C GLN A 818 15.98 -23.61 -21.90
N VAL A 819 16.07 -24.03 -20.64
CA VAL A 819 17.34 -24.02 -19.89
C VAL A 819 18.36 -24.96 -20.53
N CYS A 820 17.95 -26.16 -20.94
CA CYS A 820 18.79 -27.09 -21.67
C CYS A 820 19.21 -26.51 -23.03
N ALA A 821 18.32 -25.79 -23.73
CA ALA A 821 18.67 -25.13 -24.99
C ALA A 821 19.78 -24.08 -24.80
N ASP A 822 19.66 -23.24 -23.76
CA ASP A 822 20.67 -22.23 -23.41
C ASP A 822 22.01 -22.89 -23.00
N MET A 823 21.95 -24.01 -22.26
CA MET A 823 23.15 -24.77 -21.86
C MET A 823 23.79 -25.58 -23.01
N GLY A 824 23.21 -25.58 -24.21
CA GLY A 824 23.69 -26.40 -25.34
C GLY A 824 23.37 -27.90 -25.22
N ARG A 825 22.46 -28.30 -24.33
CA ARG A 825 22.00 -29.69 -24.18
C ARG A 825 20.78 -29.92 -25.07
N LEU A 826 20.95 -29.78 -26.39
CA LEU A 826 19.84 -29.65 -27.33
C LEU A 826 19.02 -30.95 -27.50
N GLU A 827 19.62 -32.12 -27.30
CA GLU A 827 18.95 -33.43 -27.27
C GLU A 827 18.01 -33.51 -26.08
N GLU A 828 18.49 -33.16 -24.89
CA GLU A 828 17.68 -33.14 -23.67
C GLU A 828 16.59 -32.06 -23.73
N ALA A 829 16.90 -30.90 -24.29
CA ALA A 829 15.90 -29.86 -24.56
C ALA A 829 14.76 -30.40 -25.43
N THR A 830 15.07 -31.22 -26.45
CA THR A 830 14.07 -31.83 -27.31
C THR A 830 13.22 -32.85 -26.54
N LEU A 831 13.87 -33.71 -25.75
CA LEU A 831 13.20 -34.72 -24.92
C LEU A 831 12.25 -34.08 -23.90
N PHE A 832 12.70 -33.07 -23.16
CA PHE A 832 11.84 -32.35 -22.22
C PHE A 832 10.71 -31.61 -22.94
N GLY A 833 10.97 -31.04 -24.13
CA GLY A 833 9.95 -30.40 -24.94
C GLY A 833 8.85 -31.38 -25.38
N GLU A 834 9.21 -32.60 -25.79
CA GLU A 834 8.27 -33.67 -26.11
C GLU A 834 7.41 -34.05 -24.90
N ARG A 835 8.05 -34.26 -23.76
CA ARG A 835 7.36 -34.59 -22.50
C ARG A 835 6.37 -33.50 -22.08
N ALA A 836 6.76 -32.22 -22.19
CA ALA A 836 5.88 -31.10 -21.89
C ALA A 836 4.68 -31.06 -22.85
N ARG A 837 4.88 -31.30 -24.15
CA ARG A 837 3.79 -31.38 -25.14
C ARG A 837 2.82 -32.52 -24.87
N GLU A 838 3.31 -33.68 -24.43
CA GLU A 838 2.43 -34.78 -24.00
C GLU A 838 1.58 -34.37 -22.78
N THR A 839 2.14 -33.63 -21.83
CA THR A 839 1.38 -33.12 -20.69
C THR A 839 0.31 -32.10 -21.11
N VAL A 840 0.62 -31.20 -22.04
CA VAL A 840 -0.32 -30.15 -22.53
C VAL A 840 -1.63 -30.74 -23.05
N LYS A 841 -1.61 -31.94 -23.64
CA LYS A 841 -2.82 -32.63 -24.12
C LYS A 841 -3.87 -32.87 -23.02
N TYR A 842 -3.45 -32.94 -21.76
CA TYR A 842 -4.33 -33.13 -20.61
C TYR A 842 -4.76 -31.81 -19.95
N PHE A 843 -4.12 -30.70 -20.30
CA PHE A 843 -4.31 -29.38 -19.67
C PHE A 843 -4.40 -28.27 -20.74
N GLU A 844 -5.20 -28.48 -21.80
CA GLU A 844 -5.28 -27.54 -22.93
C GLU A 844 -5.74 -26.12 -22.53
N SER A 845 -6.51 -26.01 -21.42
CA SER A 845 -6.95 -24.73 -20.85
C SER A 845 -5.85 -23.98 -20.06
N ASP A 846 -4.73 -24.64 -19.73
CA ASP A 846 -3.59 -23.99 -19.08
C ASP A 846 -2.76 -23.24 -20.14
N GLN A 847 -3.17 -22.01 -20.43
CA GLN A 847 -2.56 -21.16 -21.45
C GLN A 847 -1.07 -20.90 -21.22
N TYR A 848 -0.63 -20.82 -19.96
CA TYR A 848 0.78 -20.60 -19.66
C TYR A 848 1.60 -21.83 -20.05
N LEU A 849 1.17 -23.01 -19.60
CA LEU A 849 1.83 -24.28 -19.93
C LEU A 849 1.83 -24.53 -21.44
N PHE A 850 0.71 -24.34 -22.13
CA PHE A 850 0.61 -24.50 -23.58
C PHE A 850 1.60 -23.57 -24.29
N ARG A 851 1.44 -22.26 -24.09
CA ARG A 851 2.18 -21.24 -24.84
C ARG A 851 3.69 -21.37 -24.64
N ARG A 852 4.13 -21.53 -23.39
CA ARG A 852 5.55 -21.65 -23.09
C ARG A 852 6.13 -22.97 -23.60
N THR A 853 5.38 -24.06 -23.58
CA THR A 853 5.83 -25.35 -24.15
C THR A 853 6.14 -25.22 -25.63
N PHE A 854 5.22 -24.67 -26.42
CA PHE A 854 5.40 -24.54 -27.87
C PHE A 854 6.43 -23.47 -28.23
N TYR A 855 6.48 -22.35 -27.53
CA TYR A 855 7.52 -21.34 -27.76
C TYR A 855 8.92 -21.85 -27.38
N ASN A 856 9.07 -22.53 -26.25
CA ASN A 856 10.37 -23.09 -25.85
C ASN A 856 10.80 -24.21 -26.82
N SER A 857 9.85 -24.95 -27.40
CA SER A 857 10.13 -25.89 -28.48
C SER A 857 10.62 -25.17 -29.75
N ALA A 858 9.94 -24.11 -30.18
CA ALA A 858 10.37 -23.29 -31.31
C ALA A 858 11.77 -22.71 -31.10
N TYR A 859 12.05 -22.24 -29.88
CA TYR A 859 13.36 -21.74 -29.46
C TYR A 859 14.45 -22.82 -29.53
N THR A 860 14.19 -24.04 -29.06
CA THR A 860 15.13 -25.17 -29.16
C THR A 860 15.42 -25.54 -30.61
N TYR A 861 14.42 -25.55 -31.48
CA TYR A 861 14.66 -25.83 -32.90
C TYR A 861 15.37 -24.67 -33.60
N TRP A 862 15.14 -23.43 -33.15
CA TRP A 862 15.87 -22.26 -33.62
C TRP A 862 17.36 -22.35 -33.26
N THR A 863 17.71 -22.75 -32.03
CA THR A 863 19.11 -22.95 -31.61
C THR A 863 19.76 -24.14 -32.31
N LYS A 864 18.99 -25.19 -32.66
CA LYS A 864 19.47 -26.27 -33.54
C LYS A 864 19.71 -25.80 -34.98
N GLY A 865 19.01 -24.75 -35.42
CA GLY A 865 19.02 -24.26 -36.80
C GLY A 865 17.94 -24.88 -37.71
N ASP A 866 16.96 -25.60 -37.16
CA ASP A 866 15.85 -26.22 -37.90
C ASP A 866 14.74 -25.17 -38.14
N VAL A 867 14.83 -24.47 -39.27
CA VAL A 867 13.91 -23.36 -39.61
C VAL A 867 12.47 -23.85 -39.69
N LYS A 868 12.24 -25.01 -40.31
CA LYS A 868 10.89 -25.54 -40.56
C LYS A 868 10.14 -25.79 -39.26
N LYS A 869 10.76 -26.50 -38.30
CA LYS A 869 10.12 -26.77 -37.01
C LYS A 869 9.92 -25.52 -36.18
N THR A 870 10.84 -24.56 -36.24
CA THR A 870 10.64 -23.25 -35.58
C THR A 870 9.38 -22.56 -36.10
N LEU A 871 9.18 -22.52 -37.42
CA LEU A 871 7.99 -21.91 -38.04
C LEU A 871 6.71 -22.72 -37.75
N GLU A 872 6.78 -24.06 -37.77
CA GLU A 872 5.67 -24.96 -37.46
C GLU A 872 5.11 -24.70 -36.05
N TYR A 873 5.97 -24.67 -35.03
CA TYR A 873 5.52 -24.35 -33.67
C TYR A 873 5.10 -22.89 -33.51
N GLY A 874 5.68 -21.98 -34.27
CA GLY A 874 5.16 -20.63 -34.43
C GLY A 874 3.71 -20.63 -34.89
N GLN A 875 3.35 -21.44 -35.88
CA GLN A 875 1.98 -21.55 -36.37
C GLN A 875 1.02 -22.12 -35.32
N VAL A 876 1.44 -23.15 -34.59
CA VAL A 876 0.64 -23.72 -33.48
C VAL A 876 0.27 -22.64 -32.44
N LEU A 877 1.21 -21.75 -32.11
CA LEU A 877 0.95 -20.63 -31.20
C LEU A 877 -0.06 -19.63 -31.77
N PHE A 878 -0.03 -19.37 -33.08
CA PHE A 878 -0.99 -18.49 -33.73
C PHE A 878 -2.40 -19.09 -33.72
N ASP A 879 -2.52 -20.37 -34.04
CA ASP A 879 -3.81 -21.06 -34.09
C ASP A 879 -4.44 -21.09 -32.69
N TYR A 880 -3.65 -21.40 -31.67
CA TYR A 880 -4.09 -21.35 -30.27
C TYR A 880 -4.46 -19.93 -29.83
N GLY A 881 -3.58 -18.96 -30.08
CA GLY A 881 -3.80 -17.56 -29.71
C GLY A 881 -5.03 -16.96 -30.39
N SER A 882 -5.30 -17.34 -31.64
CA SER A 882 -6.50 -16.91 -32.37
C SER A 882 -7.77 -17.57 -31.81
N ARG A 883 -7.72 -18.85 -31.47
CA ARG A 883 -8.86 -19.60 -30.91
C ARG A 883 -9.28 -19.10 -29.53
N TYR A 884 -8.31 -18.81 -28.66
CA TYR A 884 -8.55 -18.43 -27.27
C TYR A 884 -8.35 -16.93 -26.99
N SER A 885 -8.16 -16.13 -28.03
CA SER A 885 -7.82 -14.70 -27.92
C SER A 885 -6.58 -14.43 -27.04
N ASP A 886 -5.60 -15.33 -26.98
CA ASP A 886 -4.37 -15.13 -26.19
C ASP A 886 -3.32 -14.32 -26.97
N LEU A 887 -3.27 -13.01 -26.70
CA LEU A 887 -2.28 -12.10 -27.31
C LEU A 887 -0.83 -12.49 -27.01
N ARG A 888 -0.53 -13.15 -25.88
CA ARG A 888 0.85 -13.58 -25.60
C ARG A 888 1.25 -14.70 -26.55
N SER A 889 0.34 -15.63 -26.86
CA SER A 889 0.59 -16.68 -27.85
C SER A 889 0.79 -16.09 -29.24
N ILE A 890 -0.01 -15.09 -29.63
CA ILE A 890 0.16 -14.37 -30.91
C ILE A 890 1.50 -13.61 -30.95
N ALA A 891 1.89 -12.95 -29.86
CA ALA A 891 3.19 -12.27 -29.78
C ALA A 891 4.36 -13.26 -29.89
N LEU A 892 4.27 -14.41 -29.24
CA LEU A 892 5.30 -15.46 -29.32
C LEU A 892 5.29 -16.20 -30.65
N HIS A 893 4.16 -16.30 -31.35
CA HIS A 893 4.12 -16.70 -32.75
C HIS A 893 5.02 -15.77 -33.57
N TYR A 894 4.78 -14.46 -33.52
CA TYR A 894 5.56 -13.51 -34.29
C TYR A 894 7.05 -13.52 -33.88
N ALA A 895 7.37 -13.75 -32.60
CA ALA A 895 8.73 -13.96 -32.15
C ALA A 895 9.38 -15.20 -32.80
N ALA A 896 8.68 -16.33 -32.82
CA ALA A 896 9.15 -17.57 -33.46
C ALA A 896 9.30 -17.41 -34.98
N MET A 897 8.38 -16.70 -35.64
CA MET A 897 8.50 -16.36 -37.06
C MET A 897 9.74 -15.49 -37.31
N GLY A 898 9.99 -14.50 -36.45
CA GLY A 898 11.20 -13.67 -36.50
C GLY A 898 12.49 -14.49 -36.35
N GLN A 899 12.52 -15.42 -35.38
CA GLN A 899 13.64 -16.35 -35.15
C GLN A 899 13.92 -17.22 -36.38
N GLY A 900 12.89 -17.87 -36.92
CA GLY A 900 13.03 -18.71 -38.10
C GLY A 900 13.54 -17.94 -39.32
N ARG A 901 12.99 -16.74 -39.58
CA ARG A 901 13.41 -15.89 -40.71
C ARG A 901 14.84 -15.37 -40.54
N LEU A 902 15.25 -15.03 -39.33
CA LEU A 902 16.63 -14.65 -39.04
C LEU A 902 17.60 -15.80 -39.34
N SER A 903 17.29 -17.02 -38.90
CA SER A 903 18.11 -18.21 -39.19
C SER A 903 18.10 -18.60 -40.67
N ALA A 904 17.03 -18.29 -41.39
CA ALA A 904 16.95 -18.47 -42.84
C ALA A 904 17.69 -17.37 -43.62
N GLY A 905 18.19 -16.31 -42.97
CA GLY A 905 18.84 -15.18 -43.64
C GLY A 905 17.89 -14.15 -44.26
N ASP A 906 16.57 -14.29 -44.05
CA ASP A 906 15.55 -13.33 -44.49
C ASP A 906 15.35 -12.22 -43.46
N LEU A 907 16.28 -11.26 -43.48
CA LEU A 907 16.41 -10.25 -42.43
C LEU A 907 15.25 -9.25 -42.40
N GLN A 908 14.66 -8.92 -43.55
CA GLN A 908 13.56 -7.96 -43.61
C GLN A 908 12.28 -8.56 -43.00
N SER A 909 11.93 -9.79 -43.37
CA SER A 909 10.81 -10.49 -42.75
C SER A 909 11.04 -10.67 -41.24
N ALA A 910 12.28 -10.98 -40.82
CA ALA A 910 12.61 -11.09 -39.40
C ALA A 910 12.32 -9.80 -38.63
N ILE A 911 12.73 -8.63 -39.16
CA ILE A 911 12.46 -7.31 -38.59
C ILE A 911 10.95 -7.05 -38.51
N GLU A 912 10.20 -7.32 -39.58
CA GLU A 912 8.76 -7.08 -39.62
C GLU A 912 8.00 -7.93 -38.59
N PHE A 913 8.33 -9.21 -38.48
CA PHE A 913 7.74 -10.09 -37.48
C PHE A 913 8.09 -9.66 -36.06
N CYS A 914 9.34 -9.29 -35.79
CA CYS A 914 9.73 -8.78 -34.47
C CYS A 914 9.01 -7.48 -34.11
N LYS A 915 8.80 -6.56 -35.07
CA LYS A 915 7.99 -5.35 -34.85
C LYS A 915 6.55 -5.69 -34.49
N LYS A 916 5.92 -6.61 -35.23
CA LYS A 916 4.55 -7.08 -34.94
C LYS A 916 4.45 -7.72 -33.56
N ALA A 917 5.43 -8.54 -33.18
CA ALA A 917 5.50 -9.15 -31.86
C ALA A 917 5.55 -8.09 -30.73
N VAL A 918 6.42 -7.08 -30.85
CA VAL A 918 6.51 -5.98 -29.87
C VAL A 918 5.22 -5.17 -29.82
N GLN A 919 4.58 -4.92 -30.97
CA GLN A 919 3.33 -4.17 -31.05
C GLN A 919 2.14 -4.90 -30.41
N VAL A 920 2.06 -6.22 -30.58
CA VAL A 920 0.95 -7.03 -30.09
C VAL A 920 1.16 -7.49 -28.64
N SER A 921 2.41 -7.58 -28.16
CA SER A 921 2.73 -8.10 -26.83
C SER A 921 2.20 -7.20 -25.71
N PRO A 922 1.27 -7.69 -24.86
CA PRO A 922 0.84 -6.96 -23.66
C PRO A 922 1.82 -7.17 -22.50
N ASP A 923 2.79 -8.08 -22.65
CA ASP A 923 3.69 -8.53 -21.60
C ASP A 923 5.06 -7.85 -21.74
N PRO A 924 5.51 -7.07 -20.73
CA PRO A 924 6.81 -6.44 -20.75
C PRO A 924 7.96 -7.42 -20.94
N THR A 925 7.91 -8.62 -20.35
CA THR A 925 8.98 -9.63 -20.46
C THR A 925 9.09 -10.22 -21.85
N ILE A 926 7.95 -10.49 -22.50
CA ILE A 926 7.92 -10.99 -23.88
C ILE A 926 8.39 -9.88 -24.82
N SER A 927 7.86 -8.66 -24.66
CA SER A 927 8.28 -7.51 -25.46
C SER A 927 9.78 -7.26 -25.32
N HIS A 928 10.30 -7.34 -24.10
CA HIS A 928 11.72 -7.15 -23.79
C HIS A 928 12.62 -8.18 -24.49
N GLY A 929 12.28 -9.48 -24.37
CA GLY A 929 13.00 -10.54 -25.06
C GLY A 929 12.96 -10.40 -26.59
N VAL A 930 11.82 -9.99 -27.14
CA VAL A 930 11.68 -9.78 -28.59
C VAL A 930 12.39 -8.51 -29.08
N LYS A 931 12.49 -7.45 -28.27
CA LYS A 931 13.29 -6.26 -28.60
C LYS A 931 14.78 -6.61 -28.74
N ALA A 932 15.30 -7.53 -27.92
CA ALA A 932 16.66 -8.03 -28.11
C ALA A 932 16.82 -8.72 -29.48
N LEU A 933 15.86 -9.56 -29.88
CA LEU A 933 15.82 -10.19 -31.20
C LEU A 933 15.67 -9.18 -32.34
N LEU A 934 14.87 -8.13 -32.15
CA LEU A 934 14.73 -7.03 -33.10
C LEU A 934 16.05 -6.28 -33.27
N GLY A 935 16.75 -5.98 -32.16
CA GLY A 935 18.08 -5.38 -32.18
C GLY A 935 19.10 -6.25 -32.93
N MET A 936 19.08 -7.56 -32.71
CA MET A 936 19.90 -8.53 -33.46
C MET A 936 19.56 -8.51 -34.96
N SER A 937 18.28 -8.45 -35.31
CA SER A 937 17.82 -8.44 -36.69
C SER A 937 18.21 -7.14 -37.41
N TYR A 938 18.09 -5.99 -36.73
CA TYR A 938 18.58 -4.71 -37.26
C TYR A 938 20.09 -4.71 -37.49
N LEU A 939 20.85 -5.22 -36.53
CA LEU A 939 22.30 -5.34 -36.65
C LEU A 939 22.68 -6.22 -37.85
N ALA A 940 22.04 -7.38 -37.99
CA ALA A 940 22.26 -8.28 -39.13
C ALA A 940 21.94 -7.61 -40.47
N ALA A 941 20.89 -6.78 -40.51
CA ALA A 941 20.47 -6.01 -41.69
C ALA A 941 21.31 -4.75 -41.96
N GLY A 942 22.30 -4.43 -41.11
CA GLY A 942 23.13 -3.22 -41.23
C GLY A 942 22.44 -1.92 -40.78
N GLN A 943 21.27 -2.01 -40.13
CA GLN A 943 20.53 -0.86 -39.61
C GLN A 943 21.07 -0.46 -38.22
N LEU A 944 22.28 0.12 -38.20
CA LEU A 944 23.05 0.29 -36.97
C LEU A 944 22.44 1.26 -35.96
N LYS A 945 21.74 2.31 -36.42
CA LYS A 945 21.13 3.32 -35.54
C LYS A 945 19.95 2.74 -34.78
N GLU A 946 19.09 2.03 -35.50
CA GLU A 946 17.93 1.32 -34.97
C GLU A 946 18.36 0.19 -34.03
N ALA A 947 19.40 -0.57 -34.41
CA ALA A 947 20.00 -1.59 -33.56
C ALA A 947 20.52 -1.01 -32.25
N GLN A 948 21.29 0.08 -32.30
CA GLN A 948 21.84 0.74 -31.11
C GLN A 948 20.73 1.19 -30.17
N SER A 949 19.76 1.96 -30.68
CA SER A 949 18.66 2.50 -29.87
C SER A 949 17.84 1.41 -29.22
N THR A 950 17.57 0.32 -29.95
CA THR A 950 16.76 -0.79 -29.43
C THR A 950 17.52 -1.57 -28.35
N LEU A 951 18.81 -1.87 -28.57
CA LEU A 951 19.63 -2.63 -27.63
C LEU A 951 19.93 -1.83 -26.34
N GLU A 952 20.15 -0.52 -26.44
CA GLU A 952 20.35 0.33 -25.26
C GLU A 952 19.11 0.40 -24.38
N GLU A 953 17.92 0.47 -24.96
CA GLU A 953 16.66 0.38 -24.22
C GLU A 953 16.56 -0.95 -23.45
N VAL A 954 16.90 -2.06 -24.12
CA VAL A 954 16.85 -3.40 -23.52
C VAL A 954 17.87 -3.56 -22.39
N ILE A 955 19.08 -3.02 -22.55
CA ILE A 955 20.11 -3.06 -21.51
C ILE A 955 19.64 -2.32 -20.26
N GLU A 956 19.18 -1.07 -20.41
CA GLU A 956 18.76 -0.23 -19.28
C GLU A 956 17.59 -0.87 -18.50
N GLN A 957 16.64 -1.47 -19.22
CA GLN A 957 15.51 -2.16 -18.59
C GLN A 957 15.93 -3.47 -17.92
N SER A 958 16.84 -4.25 -18.51
CA SER A 958 17.36 -5.49 -17.92
C SER A 958 18.10 -5.25 -16.60
N GLU A 959 18.89 -4.19 -16.51
CA GLU A 959 19.61 -3.82 -15.28
C GLU A 959 18.64 -3.45 -14.15
N LYS A 960 17.54 -2.76 -14.46
CA LYS A 960 16.51 -2.39 -13.48
C LYS A 960 15.71 -3.59 -12.97
N LEU A 961 15.44 -4.57 -13.84
CA LEU A 961 14.57 -5.72 -13.54
C LEU A 961 15.33 -6.94 -12.99
N GLY A 962 16.66 -6.95 -13.06
CA GLY A 962 17.45 -8.17 -12.78
C GLY A 962 17.12 -9.29 -13.77
N PHE A 963 17.03 -8.93 -15.05
CA PHE A 963 16.74 -9.86 -16.15
C PHE A 963 17.98 -10.00 -17.05
N GLU A 964 19.06 -10.51 -16.46
CA GLU A 964 20.40 -10.59 -17.08
C GLU A 964 20.43 -11.52 -18.30
N TRP A 965 19.56 -12.53 -18.38
CA TRP A 965 19.48 -13.43 -19.53
C TRP A 965 19.29 -12.69 -20.86
N VAL A 966 18.51 -11.60 -20.90
CA VAL A 966 18.35 -10.74 -22.10
C VAL A 966 19.41 -9.64 -22.14
N GLY A 967 19.81 -9.12 -20.97
CA GLY A 967 20.78 -8.03 -20.86
C GLY A 967 22.15 -8.42 -21.40
N ALA A 968 22.66 -9.59 -21.02
CA ALA A 968 24.01 -10.05 -21.39
C ALA A 968 24.17 -10.22 -22.91
N ILE A 969 23.19 -10.82 -23.59
CA ILE A 969 23.22 -10.92 -25.06
C ILE A 969 23.07 -9.56 -25.73
N SER A 970 22.28 -8.65 -25.15
CA SER A 970 22.11 -7.29 -25.70
C SER A 970 23.39 -6.47 -25.56
N GLN A 971 24.15 -6.65 -24.47
CA GLN A 971 25.48 -6.06 -24.29
C GLN A 971 26.48 -6.58 -25.34
N ALA A 972 26.48 -7.89 -25.61
CA ALA A 972 27.29 -8.46 -26.69
C ALA A 972 26.91 -7.82 -28.03
N MET A 973 25.62 -7.75 -28.35
CA MET A 973 25.17 -7.14 -29.62
C MET A 973 25.49 -5.65 -29.72
N LYS A 974 25.47 -4.90 -28.60
CA LYS A 974 25.95 -3.51 -28.56
C LYS A 974 27.44 -3.41 -28.90
N GLY A 975 28.26 -4.36 -28.44
CA GLY A 975 29.66 -4.49 -28.85
C GLY A 975 29.79 -4.63 -30.37
N MET A 976 28.98 -5.48 -30.99
CA MET A 976 28.96 -5.64 -32.46
C MET A 976 28.51 -4.38 -33.21
N VAL A 977 27.54 -3.64 -32.67
CA VAL A 977 27.14 -2.34 -33.24
C VAL A 977 28.31 -1.37 -33.25
N LEU A 978 29.08 -1.28 -32.16
CA LEU A 978 30.26 -0.42 -32.08
C LEU A 978 31.34 -0.83 -33.09
N ILE A 979 31.58 -2.13 -33.25
CA ILE A 979 32.48 -2.67 -34.27
C ILE A 979 32.04 -2.24 -35.67
N ALA A 980 30.74 -2.39 -35.98
CA ALA A 980 30.18 -1.99 -37.27
C ALA A 980 30.21 -0.46 -37.51
N GLN A 981 30.21 0.34 -36.44
CA GLN A 981 30.43 1.80 -36.50
C GLN A 981 31.91 2.19 -36.57
N GLY A 982 32.82 1.21 -36.59
CA GLY A 982 34.27 1.41 -36.69
C GLY A 982 34.97 1.70 -35.36
N ASP A 983 34.40 1.33 -34.22
CA ASP A 983 35.05 1.36 -32.91
C ASP A 983 35.44 -0.05 -32.47
N LEU A 984 36.50 -0.59 -33.08
CA LEU A 984 36.93 -1.97 -32.86
C LEU A 984 37.36 -2.20 -31.41
N ASN A 985 38.10 -1.26 -30.82
CA ASN A 985 38.67 -1.46 -29.49
C ASN A 985 37.58 -1.58 -28.42
N ARG A 986 36.66 -0.61 -28.36
CA ARG A 986 35.59 -0.62 -27.37
C ARG A 986 34.56 -1.71 -27.66
N GLY A 987 34.25 -1.93 -28.94
CA GLY A 987 33.31 -2.95 -29.34
C GLY A 987 33.78 -4.38 -29.03
N MET A 988 35.06 -4.69 -29.29
CA MET A 988 35.67 -5.98 -28.95
C MET A 988 35.77 -6.21 -27.45
N ASP A 989 36.17 -5.19 -26.67
CA ASP A 989 36.23 -5.30 -25.19
C ASP A 989 34.85 -5.65 -24.60
N LEU A 990 33.78 -4.98 -25.06
CA LEU A 990 32.42 -5.30 -24.63
C LEU A 990 31.98 -6.70 -25.05
N TYR A 991 32.32 -7.11 -26.27
CA TYR A 991 31.93 -8.41 -26.80
C TYR A 991 32.65 -9.57 -26.10
N GLU A 992 33.97 -9.47 -25.93
CA GLU A 992 34.81 -10.49 -25.27
C GLU A 992 34.40 -10.67 -23.81
N LYS A 993 34.11 -9.59 -23.08
CA LYS A 993 33.57 -9.66 -21.71
C LYS A 993 32.26 -10.43 -21.65
N ALA A 994 31.32 -10.13 -22.54
CA ALA A 994 30.04 -10.86 -22.59
C ALA A 994 30.25 -12.34 -22.95
N ASN A 995 31.16 -12.63 -23.89
CA ASN A 995 31.46 -14.01 -24.29
C ASN A 995 32.12 -14.83 -23.18
N GLN A 996 32.99 -14.22 -22.38
CA GLN A 996 33.59 -14.85 -21.21
C GLN A 996 32.52 -15.23 -20.18
N VAL A 997 31.56 -14.33 -19.91
CA VAL A 997 30.42 -14.62 -19.03
C VAL A 997 29.60 -15.81 -19.55
N PHE A 998 29.36 -15.90 -20.86
CA PHE A 998 28.66 -17.06 -21.44
C PHE A 998 29.41 -18.37 -21.22
N PHE A 999 30.74 -18.37 -21.34
CA PHE A 999 31.56 -19.54 -21.05
C PHE A 999 31.48 -19.95 -19.58
N GLU A 1000 31.71 -18.99 -18.67
CA GLU A 1000 31.70 -19.20 -17.22
C GLU A 1000 30.34 -19.74 -16.73
N ASN A 1001 29.24 -19.23 -17.32
CA ASN A 1001 27.87 -19.64 -16.99
C ASN A 1001 27.40 -20.90 -17.73
N LYS A 1002 28.28 -21.55 -18.52
CA LYS A 1002 27.97 -22.73 -19.35
C LYS A 1002 26.83 -22.50 -20.35
N ASN A 1003 26.72 -21.28 -20.88
CA ASN A 1003 25.78 -20.93 -21.94
C ASN A 1003 26.42 -21.22 -23.31
N LEU A 1004 26.58 -22.51 -23.61
CA LEU A 1004 27.42 -22.99 -24.73
C LEU A 1004 26.91 -22.54 -26.10
N TYR A 1005 25.59 -22.40 -26.29
CA TYR A 1005 25.05 -21.87 -27.55
C TYR A 1005 25.51 -20.44 -27.81
N ARG A 1006 25.42 -19.57 -26.79
CA ARG A 1006 25.87 -18.18 -26.91
C ARG A 1006 27.39 -18.07 -27.03
N TYR A 1007 28.12 -18.96 -26.35
CA TYR A 1007 29.58 -19.04 -26.48
C TYR A 1007 30.02 -19.43 -27.90
N ALA A 1008 29.34 -20.40 -28.53
CA ALA A 1008 29.59 -20.77 -29.92
C ALA A 1008 29.31 -19.60 -30.88
N LEU A 1009 28.15 -18.93 -30.71
CA LEU A 1009 27.79 -17.74 -31.49
C LEU A 1009 28.79 -16.58 -31.28
N GLY A 1010 29.27 -16.43 -30.05
CA GLY A 1010 30.28 -15.47 -29.66
C GLY A 1010 31.58 -15.66 -30.43
N ASN A 1011 32.13 -16.88 -30.36
CA ASN A 1011 33.34 -17.24 -31.09
C ASN A 1011 33.17 -17.15 -32.61
N TYR A 1012 32.03 -17.56 -33.16
CA TYR A 1012 31.71 -17.35 -34.57
C TYR A 1012 31.80 -15.87 -34.97
N SER A 1013 31.18 -14.99 -34.17
CA SER A 1013 31.14 -13.55 -34.45
C SER A 1013 32.52 -12.91 -34.38
N VAL A 1014 33.32 -13.25 -33.36
CA VAL A 1014 34.71 -12.79 -33.22
C VAL A 1014 35.57 -13.30 -34.36
N GLY A 1015 35.45 -14.58 -34.72
CA GLY A 1015 36.15 -15.19 -35.84
C GLY A 1015 35.84 -14.49 -37.16
N LYS A 1016 34.56 -14.14 -37.39
CA LYS A 1016 34.12 -13.36 -38.56
C LYS A 1016 34.73 -11.96 -38.61
N ILE A 1017 34.84 -11.28 -37.47
CA ILE A 1017 35.47 -9.94 -37.37
C ILE A 1017 36.95 -10.04 -37.73
N TYR A 1018 37.69 -10.97 -37.13
CA TYR A 1018 39.11 -11.17 -37.45
C TYR A 1018 39.32 -11.63 -38.90
N SER A 1019 38.42 -12.45 -39.44
CA SER A 1019 38.44 -12.88 -40.85
C SER A 1019 38.33 -11.68 -41.79
N ARG A 1020 37.42 -10.73 -41.52
CA ARG A 1020 37.31 -9.47 -42.28
C ARG A 1020 38.56 -8.59 -42.16
N LEU A 1021 39.13 -8.45 -40.96
CA LEU A 1021 40.37 -7.69 -40.75
C LEU A 1021 41.56 -8.29 -41.52
N ALA A 1022 41.65 -9.62 -41.52
CA ALA A 1022 42.64 -10.41 -42.21
C ALA A 1022 42.56 -10.23 -43.74
N GLN A 1023 41.36 -10.35 -44.32
CA GLN A 1023 41.12 -10.22 -45.76
C GLN A 1023 41.31 -8.78 -46.29
N GLY A 1024 41.16 -7.77 -45.43
CA GLY A 1024 41.43 -6.38 -45.77
C GLY A 1024 40.37 -5.73 -46.67
N GLY A 1025 39.28 -5.27 -46.05
CA GLY A 1025 38.22 -4.52 -46.72
C GLY A 1025 38.54 -3.03 -46.99
N GLU A 1026 37.55 -2.31 -47.53
CA GLU A 1026 37.61 -0.86 -47.85
C GLU A 1026 38.01 0.02 -46.64
N GLU A 1027 37.78 -0.46 -45.41
CA GLU A 1027 38.10 0.21 -44.16
C GLU A 1027 39.61 0.54 -43.99
N LYS A 1028 40.51 -0.26 -44.59
CA LYS A 1028 41.96 0.03 -44.62
C LYS A 1028 42.31 1.28 -45.45
N ARG A 1029 41.37 1.81 -46.26
CA ARG A 1029 41.54 3.03 -47.05
C ARG A 1029 41.00 4.29 -46.37
N ASN A 1030 40.32 4.15 -45.21
CA ASN A 1030 39.75 5.25 -44.47
C ASN A 1030 40.69 5.70 -43.33
N PHE A 1031 41.31 6.88 -43.48
CA PHE A 1031 42.26 7.42 -42.51
C PHE A 1031 41.65 7.65 -41.11
N SER A 1032 40.38 8.08 -41.04
CA SER A 1032 39.68 8.29 -39.77
C SER A 1032 39.49 6.98 -39.00
N PHE A 1033 39.13 5.91 -39.70
CA PHE A 1033 39.02 4.57 -39.13
C PHE A 1033 40.37 4.04 -38.62
N LEU A 1034 41.44 4.20 -39.41
CA LEU A 1034 42.80 3.80 -39.03
C LEU A 1034 43.26 4.51 -37.76
N MET A 1035 43.08 5.83 -37.67
CA MET A 1035 43.48 6.60 -36.49
C MET A 1035 42.68 6.22 -35.25
N ARG A 1036 41.36 6.02 -35.38
CA ARG A 1036 40.50 5.60 -34.25
C ARG A 1036 40.89 4.23 -33.70
N ASN A 1037 41.38 3.33 -34.54
CA ASN A 1037 41.66 1.94 -34.18
C ASN A 1037 43.16 1.60 -34.15
N ILE A 1038 44.06 2.58 -34.19
CA ILE A 1038 45.49 2.35 -34.43
C ILE A 1038 46.11 1.38 -33.41
N GLY A 1039 45.81 1.53 -32.11
CA GLY A 1039 46.31 0.62 -31.07
C GLY A 1039 45.78 -0.79 -31.21
N PHE A 1040 44.49 -0.94 -31.56
CA PHE A 1040 43.87 -2.24 -31.80
C PHE A 1040 44.44 -2.93 -33.04
N LEU A 1041 44.63 -2.19 -34.14
CA LEU A 1041 45.17 -2.71 -35.38
C LEU A 1041 46.65 -3.11 -35.24
N ILE A 1042 47.48 -2.29 -34.60
CA ILE A 1042 48.89 -2.64 -34.33
C ILE A 1042 48.97 -3.95 -33.52
N LYS A 1043 48.11 -4.09 -32.51
CA LYS A 1043 48.10 -5.26 -31.64
C LYS A 1043 47.61 -6.53 -32.33
N ASN A 1044 46.59 -6.44 -33.17
CA ASN A 1044 45.83 -7.61 -33.62
C ASN A 1044 45.96 -7.94 -35.11
N LEU A 1045 46.28 -6.97 -35.97
CA LEU A 1045 46.38 -7.19 -37.42
C LEU A 1045 47.45 -8.24 -37.81
N PRO A 1046 48.65 -8.29 -37.18
CA PRO A 1046 49.67 -9.29 -37.52
C PRO A 1046 49.20 -10.74 -37.32
N SER A 1047 48.36 -10.98 -36.31
CA SER A 1047 47.83 -12.30 -35.96
C SER A 1047 46.36 -12.47 -36.33
N ALA A 1048 45.77 -11.57 -37.14
CA ALA A 1048 44.32 -11.57 -37.39
C ALA A 1048 43.85 -12.87 -38.08
N HIS A 1049 44.67 -13.45 -38.96
CA HIS A 1049 44.35 -14.72 -39.59
C HIS A 1049 44.34 -15.89 -38.59
N GLU A 1050 45.34 -15.95 -37.71
CA GLU A 1050 45.45 -17.00 -36.69
C GLU A 1050 44.28 -16.91 -35.70
N LYS A 1051 43.97 -15.70 -35.23
CA LYS A 1051 42.81 -15.45 -34.36
C LYS A 1051 41.49 -15.78 -35.03
N ALA A 1052 41.32 -15.46 -36.31
CA ALA A 1052 40.11 -15.82 -37.06
C ALA A 1052 39.94 -17.34 -37.13
N GLU A 1053 41.02 -18.07 -37.48
CA GLU A 1053 41.03 -19.53 -37.57
C GLU A 1053 40.78 -20.18 -36.20
N GLU A 1054 41.42 -19.68 -35.14
CA GLU A 1054 41.23 -20.13 -33.75
C GLU A 1054 39.78 -20.00 -33.28
N HIS A 1055 39.19 -18.80 -33.36
CA HIS A 1055 37.82 -18.58 -32.93
C HIS A 1055 36.79 -19.33 -33.78
N LEU A 1056 37.00 -19.45 -35.10
CA LEU A 1056 36.11 -20.24 -35.96
C LEU A 1056 36.18 -21.73 -35.62
N ASN A 1057 37.36 -22.27 -35.31
CA ASN A 1057 37.50 -23.66 -34.88
C ASN A 1057 36.83 -23.91 -33.52
N ILE A 1058 36.98 -23.00 -32.54
CA ILE A 1058 36.25 -23.09 -31.26
C ILE A 1058 34.74 -23.09 -31.50
N ALA A 1059 34.26 -22.24 -32.42
CA ALA A 1059 32.84 -22.20 -32.77
C ALA A 1059 32.37 -23.49 -33.44
N ILE A 1060 33.17 -24.09 -34.35
CA ILE A 1060 32.86 -25.35 -35.03
C ILE A 1060 32.82 -26.50 -34.01
N GLU A 1061 33.83 -26.62 -33.15
CA GLU A 1061 33.91 -27.65 -32.11
C GLU A 1061 32.71 -27.54 -31.16
N THR A 1062 32.51 -26.36 -30.57
CA THR A 1062 31.41 -26.13 -29.63
C THR A 1062 30.05 -26.35 -30.29
N ALA A 1063 29.82 -25.81 -31.50
CA ALA A 1063 28.54 -25.96 -32.20
C ALA A 1063 28.28 -27.41 -32.64
N GLY A 1064 29.32 -28.16 -33.00
CA GLY A 1064 29.26 -29.58 -33.31
C GLY A 1064 28.89 -30.41 -32.10
N GLU A 1065 29.52 -30.17 -30.95
CA GLU A 1065 29.25 -30.85 -29.68
C GLU A 1065 27.81 -30.67 -29.20
N ILE A 1066 27.27 -29.44 -29.31
CA ILE A 1066 25.91 -29.13 -28.86
C ILE A 1066 24.83 -29.39 -29.91
N GLY A 1067 25.21 -29.72 -31.15
CA GLY A 1067 24.26 -29.90 -32.26
C GLY A 1067 23.62 -28.60 -32.79
N ALA A 1068 24.28 -27.45 -32.63
CA ALA A 1068 23.83 -26.15 -33.14
C ALA A 1068 24.21 -25.97 -34.62
N LYS A 1069 23.55 -26.74 -35.49
CA LYS A 1069 23.88 -26.86 -36.92
C LYS A 1069 23.86 -25.53 -37.68
N GLY A 1070 22.99 -24.59 -37.30
CA GLY A 1070 22.94 -23.26 -37.90
C GLY A 1070 24.27 -22.49 -37.75
N ILE A 1071 24.85 -22.48 -36.55
CA ILE A 1071 26.15 -21.84 -36.26
C ILE A 1071 27.27 -22.64 -36.91
N LEU A 1072 27.21 -23.97 -36.83
CA LEU A 1072 28.20 -24.88 -37.42
C LEU A 1072 28.37 -24.62 -38.92
N GLY A 1073 27.27 -24.61 -39.68
CA GLY A 1073 27.29 -24.34 -41.12
C GLY A 1073 27.85 -22.95 -41.45
N GLN A 1074 27.50 -21.93 -40.68
CA GLN A 1074 28.00 -20.57 -40.87
C GLN A 1074 29.50 -20.44 -40.54
N ALA A 1075 29.97 -21.13 -39.50
CA ALA A 1075 31.39 -21.12 -39.14
C ALA A 1075 32.24 -21.82 -40.20
N TYR A 1076 31.78 -22.95 -40.74
CA TYR A 1076 32.43 -23.61 -41.88
C TYR A 1076 32.44 -22.74 -43.14
N LEU A 1077 31.34 -22.02 -43.43
CA LEU A 1077 31.28 -21.08 -44.56
C LEU A 1077 32.36 -19.99 -44.44
N GLU A 1078 32.45 -19.35 -43.28
CA GLU A 1078 33.44 -18.29 -43.05
C GLU A 1078 34.88 -18.82 -43.02
N LEU A 1079 35.12 -20.02 -42.47
CA LEU A 1079 36.43 -20.66 -42.48
C LEU A 1079 36.86 -21.05 -43.92
N GLY A 1080 35.92 -21.53 -44.73
CA GLY A 1080 36.14 -21.81 -46.15
C GLY A 1080 36.55 -20.55 -46.93
N ARG A 1081 35.86 -19.43 -46.70
CA ARG A 1081 36.23 -18.12 -47.28
C ARG A 1081 37.62 -17.66 -46.82
N LEU A 1082 37.95 -17.83 -45.54
CA LEU A 1082 39.26 -17.50 -44.99
C LEU A 1082 40.38 -18.36 -45.64
N HIS A 1083 40.15 -19.66 -45.80
CA HIS A 1083 41.10 -20.56 -46.46
C HIS A 1083 41.28 -20.24 -47.96
N LYS A 1084 40.20 -19.88 -48.66
CA LYS A 1084 40.25 -19.39 -50.04
C LYS A 1084 41.13 -18.15 -50.15
N ALA A 1085 40.94 -17.17 -49.26
CA ALA A 1085 41.76 -15.95 -49.22
C ALA A 1085 43.25 -16.22 -48.97
N ARG A 1086 43.60 -17.35 -48.33
CA ARG A 1086 44.99 -17.80 -48.12
C ARG A 1086 45.53 -18.71 -49.24
N GLY A 1087 44.77 -18.94 -50.31
CA GLY A 1087 45.15 -19.87 -51.38
C GLY A 1087 45.12 -21.35 -50.99
N LYS A 1088 44.53 -21.70 -49.84
CA LYS A 1088 44.41 -23.10 -49.36
C LYS A 1088 43.16 -23.76 -49.97
N MET A 1089 43.14 -23.91 -51.30
CA MET A 1089 41.92 -24.30 -52.04
C MET A 1089 41.33 -25.65 -51.61
N GLY A 1090 42.17 -26.65 -51.30
CA GLY A 1090 41.69 -27.96 -50.82
C GLY A 1090 40.91 -27.87 -49.50
N LYS A 1091 41.46 -27.14 -48.52
CA LYS A 1091 40.79 -26.90 -47.24
C LYS A 1091 39.54 -26.03 -47.38
N ALA A 1092 39.58 -25.05 -48.29
CA ALA A 1092 38.43 -24.20 -48.58
C ALA A 1092 37.26 -25.02 -49.15
N ARG A 1093 37.54 -25.92 -50.10
CA ARG A 1093 36.55 -26.84 -50.68
C ARG A 1093 35.93 -27.75 -49.61
N GLU A 1094 36.76 -28.36 -48.76
CA GLU A 1094 36.30 -29.22 -47.65
C GLU A 1094 35.34 -28.48 -46.70
N CYS A 1095 35.73 -27.29 -46.24
CA CYS A 1095 34.87 -26.48 -45.35
C CYS A 1095 33.55 -26.08 -46.02
N LEU A 1096 33.57 -25.68 -47.29
CA LEU A 1096 32.36 -25.27 -48.00
C LEU A 1096 31.42 -26.45 -48.27
N THR A 1097 31.95 -27.63 -48.58
CA THR A 1097 31.13 -28.85 -48.70
C THR A 1097 30.42 -29.18 -47.39
N HIS A 1098 31.14 -29.17 -46.26
CA HIS A 1098 30.53 -29.39 -44.95
C HIS A 1098 29.48 -28.32 -44.60
N SER A 1099 29.72 -27.06 -45.00
CA SER A 1099 28.74 -25.99 -44.83
C SER A 1099 27.45 -26.26 -45.61
N ILE A 1100 27.56 -26.69 -46.87
CA ILE A 1100 26.41 -27.06 -47.72
C ILE A 1100 25.65 -28.23 -47.12
N GLU A 1101 26.33 -29.34 -46.80
CA GLU A 1101 25.72 -30.53 -46.18
C GLU A 1101 24.97 -30.15 -44.89
N THR A 1102 25.57 -29.28 -44.07
CA THR A 1102 24.94 -28.81 -42.84
C THR A 1102 23.68 -28.01 -43.15
N PHE A 1103 23.74 -27.02 -44.04
CA PHE A 1103 22.60 -26.16 -44.37
C PHE A 1103 21.45 -26.91 -45.07
N GLU A 1104 21.75 -27.94 -45.87
CA GLU A 1104 20.72 -28.83 -46.43
C GLU A 1104 19.93 -29.53 -45.32
N THR A 1105 20.60 -30.00 -44.26
CA THR A 1105 19.90 -30.62 -43.12
C THR A 1105 19.11 -29.65 -42.25
N CYS A 1106 19.34 -28.34 -42.40
CA CYS A 1106 18.72 -27.26 -41.62
C CYS A 1106 17.64 -26.51 -42.40
N GLU A 1107 17.50 -26.77 -43.72
CA GLU A 1107 16.66 -26.01 -44.65
C GLU A 1107 16.97 -24.49 -44.63
N ALA A 1108 18.26 -24.13 -44.56
CA ALA A 1108 18.72 -22.74 -44.49
C ALA A 1108 19.00 -22.16 -45.90
N ASP A 1109 17.98 -22.06 -46.74
CA ASP A 1109 18.09 -21.82 -48.20
C ASP A 1109 19.01 -20.67 -48.62
N VAL A 1110 18.95 -19.52 -47.94
CA VAL A 1110 19.81 -18.36 -48.28
C VAL A 1110 21.28 -18.68 -48.00
N PHE A 1111 21.58 -19.31 -46.87
CA PHE A 1111 22.95 -19.68 -46.52
C PHE A 1111 23.45 -20.86 -47.35
N LEU A 1112 22.57 -21.81 -47.68
CA LEU A 1112 22.86 -22.88 -48.63
C LEU A 1112 23.28 -22.32 -49.98
N LYS A 1113 22.52 -21.34 -50.50
CA LYS A 1113 22.88 -20.64 -51.73
C LYS A 1113 24.23 -19.93 -51.62
N GLN A 1114 24.48 -19.20 -50.53
CA GLN A 1114 25.76 -18.52 -50.31
C GLN A 1114 26.96 -19.48 -50.24
N ALA A 1115 26.77 -20.67 -49.65
CA ALA A 1115 27.81 -21.69 -49.59
C ALA A 1115 28.05 -22.34 -50.96
N GLY A 1116 26.98 -22.60 -51.73
CA GLY A 1116 27.06 -23.09 -53.11
C GLY A 1116 27.73 -22.08 -54.07
N ASP A 1117 27.39 -20.80 -53.96
CA ASP A 1117 28.03 -19.72 -54.72
C ASP A 1117 29.53 -19.65 -54.38
N ALA A 1118 29.88 -19.65 -53.08
CA ALA A 1118 31.27 -19.62 -52.63
C ALA A 1118 32.08 -20.84 -53.09
N LEU A 1119 31.46 -22.03 -53.15
CA LEU A 1119 32.08 -23.25 -53.67
C LEU A 1119 32.31 -23.16 -55.18
N THR A 1120 31.32 -22.65 -55.92
CA THR A 1120 31.42 -22.46 -57.38
C THR A 1120 32.56 -21.51 -57.75
N GLU A 1121 32.78 -20.47 -56.94
CA GLU A 1121 33.90 -19.53 -57.13
C GLU A 1121 35.30 -20.14 -56.88
N LEU A 1122 35.42 -21.40 -56.42
CA LEU A 1122 36.71 -22.09 -56.29
C LEU A 1122 37.16 -22.79 -57.60
N GLY A 1123 36.27 -22.90 -58.60
CA GLY A 1123 36.43 -23.86 -59.70
C GLY A 1123 36.36 -25.30 -59.19
#